data_AF-A1KTW7-F1
#
_entry.id   AF-A1KTW7-F1
#
_cell.length_a   1.000
_cell.length_b   1.000
_cell.length_c   1.000
_cell.angle_alpha   90.00
_cell.angle_beta   90.00
_cell.angle_gamma   90.00
#
_symmetry.space_group_name_H-M   'P 1'
#
loop_
_entity.id
_entity.type
_entity.pdbx_description
1 polymer ?
#
loop_
_entity_poly.entity_id
_entity_poly.type
_entity_poly.pdbx_seq_one_letter_code
_entity_poly.pdbx_strand_id
1 'polypeptide(L)'
;MEYMDLKSLLNFGLPNMPRTVIGLRKKAQRDGWQTRRRQGKGGGVEYALPAEIRAAIMKRQSDELAEKMPKTLPQVRPGTAMSAQALAEAAKLLNEKQRSVADARCAVVAAVLGIKYQYDCSAKAAVAQFLGLLAEGKLDAVTLGNLEKANDRSRSAKVGERTLDGWISAYLKAENATERLVALAPKTTKAVKPIESYGWLPMFMQFHNIPSAPKLAHSYRRFVQWAEAENMPVNDVPNLSMVRRVWDKLPLIMQERGRKTGAAYKSLLPYVKRDWGALKPNDVWIGDGHSFKAKVAHPVHGRPFKPEVTVIIDGCTRFVVGFSVSLAESCVAVSDALRIGVKHFGLPIIYYSDNGGGQTGKTIDHEITGITSRLGIRHETGIAGNPQGRGIIERWWKDNLIEMARQYETFAGAGMDSSTKNLMYRKMESAFNALEKGKDLTEEQQKYLKKLPGWSRFIADVVKCIDEYNNRPHGELPRHPDGGHYSPKAYREMRLEQDGIAPDMLSAQELATMFMPQEVRKVQRGWLDLFNNSYFSVELAEYHKDEVRVSYDLSDASAVNVFDMDGKFITKAQANGNTREAFPTARIDQLAEKRRKGKIKRAENAIKLANAEVNPALEQAAVWDELGHLGGNVIEAEYAVLPKTGTDDGIFLFEADRS
;
A
#
# COMPACT_ATOMS: atom_id res chain seq x y z
N MET A 1 -3.25 62.20 44.92
CA MET A 1 -4.20 62.91 45.80
C MET A 1 -4.55 64.22 45.15
N GLU A 2 -5.83 64.48 44.92
CA GLU A 2 -6.29 65.71 44.27
C GLU A 2 -6.52 66.77 45.34
N TYR A 3 -5.87 67.92 45.21
CA TYR A 3 -5.95 69.04 46.15
C TYR A 3 -6.88 70.11 45.56
N MET A 4 -7.85 70.57 46.35
CA MET A 4 -8.82 71.56 45.90
C MET A 4 -9.13 72.54 47.03
N ASP A 5 -9.47 73.77 46.67
CA ASP A 5 -9.93 74.75 47.66
C ASP A 5 -11.42 74.62 47.97
N LEU A 6 -11.79 75.06 49.18
CA LEU A 6 -13.15 74.87 49.69
C LEU A 6 -14.20 75.72 48.97
N LYS A 7 -13.84 76.82 48.27
CA LYS A 7 -14.79 77.58 47.45
C LYS A 7 -15.09 76.84 46.16
N SER A 8 -14.06 76.31 45.50
CA SER A 8 -14.19 75.47 44.31
C SER A 8 -14.97 74.18 44.62
N LEU A 9 -14.73 73.56 45.77
CA LEU A 9 -15.50 72.40 46.23
C LEU A 9 -16.98 72.73 46.46
N LEU A 10 -17.30 73.92 46.97
CA LEU A 10 -18.67 74.35 47.22
C LEU A 10 -19.49 74.47 45.92
N ASN A 11 -18.86 74.86 44.81
CA ASN A 11 -19.53 75.03 43.52
C ASN A 11 -20.10 73.73 42.94
N PHE A 12 -19.60 72.56 43.35
CA PHE A 12 -20.14 71.27 42.90
C PHE A 12 -21.48 70.90 43.53
N GLY A 13 -21.89 71.57 44.61
CA GLY A 13 -23.23 71.40 45.20
C GLY A 13 -23.57 69.97 45.61
N LEU A 14 -22.60 69.24 46.18
CA LEU A 14 -22.75 67.82 46.50
C LEU A 14 -23.83 67.57 47.58
N PRO A 15 -24.70 66.54 47.43
CA PRO A 15 -25.65 66.13 48.46
C PRO A 15 -24.91 65.72 49.75
N ASN A 16 -25.46 66.06 50.91
CA ASN A 16 -24.89 65.76 52.25
C ASN A 16 -23.55 66.44 52.59
N MET A 17 -23.16 67.49 51.85
CA MET A 17 -22.03 68.34 52.20
C MET A 17 -22.48 69.71 52.75
N PRO A 18 -21.72 70.32 53.68
CA PRO A 18 -22.02 71.67 54.16
C PRO A 18 -22.09 72.69 53.02
N ARG A 19 -23.15 73.50 52.99
CA ARG A 19 -23.42 74.49 51.93
C ARG A 19 -22.73 75.85 52.15
N THR A 20 -21.80 75.93 53.08
CA THR A 20 -21.01 77.15 53.33
C THR A 20 -19.54 76.80 53.46
N VAL A 21 -18.66 77.71 53.04
CA VAL A 21 -17.20 77.54 53.16
C VAL A 21 -16.78 77.33 54.63
N ILE A 22 -17.46 78.01 55.57
CA ILE A 22 -17.23 77.85 57.02
C ILE A 22 -17.61 76.43 57.47
N GLY A 23 -18.75 75.91 57.00
CA GLY A 23 -19.18 74.54 57.30
C GLY A 23 -18.24 73.48 56.73
N LEU A 24 -17.75 73.69 55.50
CA LEU A 24 -16.77 72.81 54.86
C LEU A 24 -15.43 72.82 55.60
N ARG A 25 -14.96 73.99 56.07
CA ARG A 25 -13.75 74.09 56.87
C ARG A 25 -13.88 73.34 58.20
N LYS A 26 -15.02 73.45 58.89
CA LYS A 26 -15.30 72.70 60.13
C LYS A 26 -15.32 71.18 59.88
N LYS A 27 -15.90 70.73 58.77
CA LYS A 27 -15.90 69.31 58.38
C LYS A 27 -14.49 68.82 58.04
N ALA A 28 -13.72 69.57 57.26
CA ALA A 28 -12.35 69.21 56.91
C ALA A 28 -11.42 69.14 58.14
N GLN A 29 -11.64 70.00 59.15
CA GLN A 29 -10.91 69.93 60.43
C GLN A 29 -11.33 68.74 61.28
N ARG A 30 -12.64 68.47 61.38
CA ARG A 30 -13.18 67.30 62.11
C ARG A 30 -12.68 65.98 61.53
N ASP A 31 -12.66 65.89 60.20
CA ASP A 31 -12.34 64.68 59.46
C ASP A 31 -10.84 64.60 59.11
N GLY A 32 -10.01 65.52 59.63
CA GLY A 32 -8.54 65.46 59.53
C GLY A 32 -7.96 65.57 58.11
N TRP A 33 -8.56 66.38 57.23
CA TRP A 33 -8.12 66.47 55.83
C TRP A 33 -6.72 67.06 55.71
N GLN A 34 -5.83 66.42 54.95
CA GLN A 34 -4.49 66.94 54.71
C GLN A 34 -4.52 68.26 53.95
N THR A 35 -3.74 69.24 54.39
CA THR A 35 -3.69 70.57 53.79
C THR A 35 -2.35 70.85 53.12
N ARG A 36 -2.39 71.57 52.01
CA ARG A 36 -1.21 72.10 51.30
C ARG A 36 -1.39 73.60 51.08
N ARG A 37 -0.29 74.37 51.13
CA ARG A 37 -0.30 75.77 50.68
C ARG A 37 -0.47 75.83 49.15
N ARG A 38 -1.45 76.60 48.69
CA ARG A 38 -1.70 76.84 47.27
C ARG A 38 -0.46 77.45 46.61
N GLN A 39 -0.03 76.90 45.48
CA GLN A 39 1.00 77.51 44.65
C GLN A 39 0.35 78.52 43.70
N GLY A 40 0.50 79.82 43.98
CA GLY A 40 -0.05 80.92 43.17
C GLY A 40 -0.19 82.24 43.94
N LYS A 41 -0.52 83.34 43.24
CA LYS A 41 -0.78 84.66 43.88
C LYS A 41 -2.04 84.58 44.76
N GLY A 42 -1.92 84.90 46.06
CA GLY A 42 -3.06 85.01 46.98
C GLY A 42 -3.11 84.05 48.19
N GLY A 43 -2.03 83.33 48.53
CA GLY A 43 -1.79 82.79 49.89
C GLY A 43 -2.84 81.83 50.49
N GLY A 44 -3.60 81.08 49.68
CA GLY A 44 -4.65 80.17 50.16
C GLY A 44 -4.19 78.76 50.58
N VAL A 45 -5.07 78.01 51.24
CA VAL A 45 -4.87 76.59 51.61
C VAL A 45 -5.79 75.70 50.78
N GLU A 46 -5.25 74.60 50.26
CA GLU A 46 -5.97 73.55 49.55
C GLU A 46 -6.02 72.27 50.39
N TYR A 47 -7.08 71.50 50.22
CA TYR A 47 -7.33 70.30 50.99
C TYR A 47 -7.30 69.07 50.08
N ALA A 48 -6.68 67.98 50.54
CA ALA A 48 -6.72 66.69 49.86
C ALA A 48 -8.12 66.08 50.00
N LEU A 49 -8.79 65.83 48.87
CA LEU A 49 -10.16 65.33 48.87
C LEU A 49 -10.24 63.82 49.20
N PRO A 50 -11.07 63.41 50.18
CA PRO A 50 -11.39 62.00 50.42
C PRO A 50 -11.94 61.29 49.18
N ALA A 51 -11.78 59.96 49.11
CA ALA A 51 -12.21 59.15 47.97
C ALA A 51 -13.72 59.29 47.66
N GLU A 52 -14.56 59.35 48.70
CA GLU A 52 -16.02 59.50 48.58
C GLU A 52 -16.40 60.83 47.91
N ILE A 53 -15.72 61.92 48.24
CA ILE A 53 -16.00 63.24 47.68
C ILE A 53 -15.53 63.32 46.22
N ARG A 54 -14.40 62.70 45.89
CA ARG A 54 -13.92 62.60 44.50
C ARG A 54 -14.89 61.82 43.61
N ALA A 55 -15.41 60.70 44.12
CA ALA A 55 -16.43 59.91 43.41
C ALA A 55 -17.73 60.72 43.19
N ALA A 56 -18.16 61.50 44.18
CA ALA A 56 -19.34 62.34 44.07
C ALA A 56 -19.17 63.50 43.06
N ILE A 57 -17.97 64.10 42.98
CA ILE A 57 -17.65 65.13 41.98
C ILE A 57 -17.69 64.53 40.57
N MET A 58 -17.07 63.37 40.36
CA MET A 58 -17.08 62.69 39.06
C MET A 58 -18.50 62.34 38.60
N LYS A 59 -19.35 61.85 39.52
CA LYS A 59 -20.76 61.57 39.23
C LYS A 59 -21.56 62.82 38.83
N ARG A 60 -21.38 63.93 39.56
CA ARG A 60 -22.04 65.21 39.23
C ARG A 60 -21.63 65.71 37.84
N GLN A 61 -20.34 65.60 37.50
CA GLN A 61 -19.82 65.99 36.20
C GLN A 61 -20.33 65.08 35.07
N SER A 62 -20.50 63.78 35.32
CA SER A 62 -21.09 62.86 34.34
C SER A 62 -22.57 63.13 34.09
N ASP A 63 -23.34 63.47 35.13
CA ASP A 63 -24.76 63.79 35.01
C ASP A 63 -24.96 65.10 34.22
N GLU A 64 -24.13 66.11 34.47
CA GLU A 64 -24.19 67.40 33.77
C GLU A 64 -23.80 67.29 32.28
N LEU A 65 -22.89 66.36 31.95
CA LEU A 65 -22.55 66.00 30.57
C LEU A 65 -23.68 65.24 29.88
N ALA A 66 -24.40 64.38 30.60
CA ALA A 66 -25.53 63.62 30.07
C ALA A 66 -26.75 64.50 29.77
N GLU A 67 -27.01 65.54 30.57
CA GLU A 67 -28.10 66.50 30.34
C GLU A 67 -27.86 67.43 29.15
N LYS A 68 -26.60 67.68 28.78
CA LYS A 68 -26.23 68.55 27.64
C LYS A 68 -26.22 67.83 26.28
N MET A 69 -26.59 66.55 26.20
CA MET A 69 -26.64 65.79 24.93
C MET A 69 -28.07 65.64 24.38
N PRO A 70 -28.28 65.74 23.05
CA PRO A 70 -29.59 65.57 22.44
C PRO A 70 -30.12 64.14 22.59
N LYS A 71 -31.34 63.99 23.12
CA LYS A 71 -32.04 62.71 23.32
C LYS A 71 -32.74 62.25 22.03
N THR A 72 -31.98 61.73 21.07
CA THR A 72 -32.53 60.91 19.97
C THR A 72 -31.55 59.80 19.61
N LEU A 73 -31.89 58.56 19.97
CA LEU A 73 -31.23 57.35 19.48
C LEU A 73 -31.74 57.03 18.06
N PRO A 74 -30.88 56.73 17.08
CA PRO A 74 -31.34 56.20 15.80
C PRO A 74 -31.88 54.77 15.99
N GLN A 75 -33.10 54.51 15.49
CA GLN A 75 -33.65 53.16 15.40
C GLN A 75 -32.76 52.29 14.50
N VAL A 76 -32.28 51.18 15.05
CA VAL A 76 -31.48 50.17 14.34
C VAL A 76 -32.43 49.30 13.51
N ARG A 77 -32.28 49.33 12.18
CA ARG A 77 -32.91 48.34 11.28
C ARG A 77 -32.28 46.97 11.54
N PRO A 78 -33.05 45.86 11.61
CA PRO A 78 -32.48 44.53 11.75
C PRO A 78 -31.70 44.16 10.49
N GLY A 79 -30.38 44.01 10.63
CA GLY A 79 -29.53 43.41 9.60
C GLY A 79 -29.66 41.89 9.66
N THR A 80 -29.77 41.27 8.48
CA THR A 80 -29.85 39.82 8.28
C THR A 80 -28.74 39.07 9.02
N ALA A 81 -29.10 38.35 10.09
CA ALA A 81 -28.18 37.43 10.78
C ALA A 81 -27.77 36.30 9.82
N MET A 82 -26.48 35.93 9.83
CA MET A 82 -26.00 34.77 9.05
C MET A 82 -26.59 33.48 9.63
N SER A 83 -26.93 32.51 8.76
CA SER A 83 -27.32 31.18 9.24
C SER A 83 -26.16 30.50 9.98
N ALA A 84 -26.46 29.60 10.92
CA ALA A 84 -25.44 28.88 11.68
C ALA A 84 -24.44 28.13 10.78
N GLN A 85 -24.90 27.60 9.65
CA GLN A 85 -24.06 26.93 8.66
C GLN A 85 -23.11 27.91 7.95
N ALA A 86 -23.63 29.06 7.50
CA ALA A 86 -22.80 30.08 6.85
C ALA A 86 -21.76 30.69 7.82
N LEU A 87 -22.12 30.82 9.11
CA LEU A 87 -21.22 31.27 10.16
C LEU A 87 -20.09 30.25 10.39
N ALA A 88 -20.42 28.96 10.44
CA ALA A 88 -19.44 27.88 10.60
C ALA A 88 -18.48 27.79 9.41
N GLU A 89 -18.97 28.00 8.18
CA GLU A 89 -18.14 28.06 6.99
C GLU A 89 -17.22 29.29 6.99
N ALA A 90 -17.75 30.47 7.31
CA ALA A 90 -16.95 31.69 7.44
C ALA A 90 -15.85 31.53 8.51
N ALA A 91 -16.18 30.90 9.65
CA ALA A 91 -15.22 30.61 10.69
C ALA A 91 -14.12 29.64 10.22
N LYS A 92 -14.42 28.62 9.40
CA LYS A 92 -13.42 27.70 8.84
C LYS A 92 -12.40 28.39 7.94
N LEU A 93 -12.78 29.46 7.25
CA LEU A 93 -11.90 30.21 6.34
C LEU A 93 -10.86 31.10 7.05
N LEU A 94 -11.01 31.32 8.37
CA LEU A 94 -10.07 32.13 9.14
C LEU A 94 -8.78 31.36 9.44
N ASN A 95 -7.65 31.96 9.10
CA ASN A 95 -6.33 31.44 9.46
C ASN A 95 -5.98 31.72 10.94
N GLU A 96 -4.94 31.07 11.45
CA GLU A 96 -4.53 31.18 12.85
C GLU A 96 -4.20 32.62 13.27
N LYS A 97 -3.55 33.40 12.40
CA LYS A 97 -3.27 34.82 12.65
C LYS A 97 -4.58 35.61 12.84
N GLN A 98 -5.56 35.42 11.96
CA GLN A 98 -6.85 36.11 12.02
C GLN A 98 -7.63 35.74 13.29
N ARG A 99 -7.60 34.46 13.68
CA ARG A 99 -8.20 33.98 14.93
C ARG A 99 -7.53 34.62 16.14
N SER A 100 -6.21 34.59 16.20
CA SER A 100 -5.45 35.21 17.29
C SER A 100 -5.71 36.71 17.42
N VAL A 101 -5.83 37.43 16.30
CA VAL A 101 -6.21 38.86 16.30
C VAL A 101 -7.64 39.06 16.80
N ALA A 102 -8.59 38.21 16.39
CA ALA A 102 -9.98 38.28 16.83
C ALA A 102 -10.13 37.99 18.34
N ASP A 103 -9.42 36.98 18.84
CA ASP A 103 -9.39 36.64 20.27
C ASP A 103 -8.78 37.78 21.09
N ALA A 104 -7.69 38.37 20.59
CA ALA A 104 -7.07 39.54 21.21
C ALA A 104 -8.02 40.75 21.24
N ARG A 105 -8.80 40.97 20.17
CA ARG A 105 -9.87 42.01 20.15
C ARG A 105 -10.97 41.70 21.16
N CYS A 106 -11.39 40.44 21.29
CA CYS A 106 -12.36 40.02 22.30
C CYS A 106 -11.85 40.32 23.72
N ALA A 107 -10.58 40.00 24.00
CA ALA A 107 -9.96 40.26 25.30
C ALA A 107 -9.87 41.77 25.61
N VAL A 108 -9.49 42.59 24.62
CA VAL A 108 -9.48 44.06 24.78
C VAL A 108 -10.88 44.60 25.03
N VAL A 109 -11.89 44.14 24.29
CA VAL A 109 -13.28 44.53 24.51
C VAL A 109 -13.77 44.11 25.89
N ALA A 110 -13.44 42.90 26.34
CA ALA A 110 -13.78 42.43 27.68
C ALA A 110 -13.15 43.29 28.78
N ALA A 111 -11.90 43.74 28.61
CA ALA A 111 -11.25 44.66 29.54
C ALA A 111 -11.97 46.03 29.60
N VAL A 112 -12.36 46.59 28.46
CA VAL A 112 -13.12 47.85 28.39
C VAL A 112 -14.51 47.70 29.04
N LEU A 113 -15.21 46.60 28.77
CA LEU A 113 -16.51 46.31 29.40
C LEU A 113 -16.36 46.03 30.90
N GLY A 114 -15.25 45.44 31.34
CA GLY A 114 -14.93 45.27 32.76
C GLY A 114 -14.89 46.61 33.51
N ILE A 115 -14.22 47.62 32.93
CA ILE A 115 -14.23 48.99 33.46
C ILE A 115 -15.65 49.54 33.52
N LYS A 116 -16.43 49.35 32.44
CA LYS A 116 -17.83 49.80 32.38
C LYS A 116 -18.67 49.23 33.53
N TYR A 117 -18.56 47.93 33.81
CA TYR A 117 -19.34 47.27 34.86
C TYR A 117 -18.82 47.56 36.27
N GLN A 118 -17.50 47.64 36.45
CA GLN A 118 -16.88 47.91 37.75
C GLN A 118 -17.22 49.31 38.28
N TYR A 119 -17.28 50.30 37.39
CA TYR A 119 -17.53 51.70 37.74
C TYR A 119 -18.96 52.17 37.41
N ASP A 120 -19.83 51.25 36.97
CA ASP A 120 -21.21 51.51 36.52
C ASP A 120 -21.35 52.76 35.64
N CYS A 121 -20.51 52.83 34.60
CA CYS A 121 -20.42 54.00 33.72
C CYS A 121 -20.90 53.70 32.30
N SER A 122 -21.02 54.74 31.48
CA SER A 122 -21.37 54.58 30.06
C SER A 122 -20.22 53.92 29.28
N ALA A 123 -20.54 53.23 28.17
CA ALA A 123 -19.52 52.62 27.32
C ALA A 123 -18.48 53.65 26.81
N LYS A 124 -18.93 54.87 26.53
CA LYS A 124 -18.06 55.98 26.12
C LYS A 124 -17.12 56.42 27.24
N ALA A 125 -17.60 56.49 28.48
CA ALA A 125 -16.78 56.80 29.64
C ALA A 125 -15.73 55.68 29.89
N ALA A 126 -16.12 54.41 29.73
CA ALA A 126 -15.22 53.28 29.85
C ALA A 126 -14.12 53.27 28.77
N VAL A 127 -14.45 53.61 27.52
CA VAL A 127 -13.46 53.76 26.43
C VAL A 127 -12.50 54.91 26.74
N ALA A 128 -13.01 56.07 27.17
CA ALA A 128 -12.17 57.22 27.55
C ALA A 128 -11.22 56.88 28.71
N GLN A 129 -11.72 56.16 29.73
CA GLN A 129 -10.91 55.69 30.85
C GLN A 129 -9.85 54.68 30.43
N PHE A 130 -10.20 53.72 29.55
CA PHE A 130 -9.25 52.76 29.00
C PHE A 130 -8.12 53.45 28.21
N LEU A 131 -8.47 54.43 27.37
CA LEU A 131 -7.49 55.22 26.61
C LEU A 131 -6.62 56.10 27.52
N GLY A 132 -7.19 56.62 28.61
CA GLY A 132 -6.43 57.34 29.65
C GLY A 132 -5.41 56.44 30.35
N LEU A 133 -5.82 55.23 30.76
CA LEU A 133 -4.92 54.23 31.35
C LEU A 133 -3.81 53.79 30.37
N LEU A 134 -4.13 53.70 29.08
CA LEU A 134 -3.16 53.41 28.03
C LEU A 134 -2.14 54.56 27.89
N ALA A 135 -2.60 55.81 27.86
CA ALA A 135 -1.73 56.97 27.73
C ALA A 135 -0.82 57.18 28.95
N GLU A 136 -1.31 56.83 30.14
CA GLU A 136 -0.55 56.88 31.40
C GLU A 136 0.36 55.66 31.61
N GLY A 137 0.30 54.64 30.72
CA GLY A 137 1.10 53.42 30.84
C GLY A 137 0.70 52.52 32.02
N LYS A 138 -0.56 52.58 32.46
CA LYS A 138 -1.08 51.87 33.64
C LYS A 138 -1.91 50.62 33.32
N LEU A 139 -2.01 50.22 32.05
CA LEU A 139 -2.63 48.95 31.69
C LEU A 139 -1.74 47.78 32.11
N ASP A 140 -2.37 46.68 32.54
CA ASP A 140 -1.65 45.46 32.86
C ASP A 140 -0.98 44.85 31.61
N ALA A 141 0.07 44.05 31.84
CA ALA A 141 0.88 43.47 30.77
C ALA A 141 0.08 42.55 29.83
N VAL A 142 -0.98 41.90 30.34
CA VAL A 142 -1.81 40.97 29.54
C VAL A 142 -2.70 41.77 28.59
N THR A 143 -3.36 42.82 29.07
CA THR A 143 -4.18 43.73 28.25
C THR A 143 -3.33 44.45 27.21
N LEU A 144 -2.12 44.89 27.57
CA LEU A 144 -1.19 45.53 26.65
C LEU A 144 -0.75 44.57 25.52
N GLY A 145 -0.36 43.34 25.86
CA GLY A 145 0.03 42.32 24.88
C GLY A 145 -1.13 41.90 23.96
N ASN A 146 -2.36 41.86 24.49
CA ASN A 146 -3.55 41.65 23.67
C ASN A 146 -3.84 42.84 22.75
N LEU A 147 -3.61 44.08 23.20
CA LEU A 147 -3.80 45.26 22.37
C LEU A 147 -2.80 45.32 21.19
N GLU A 148 -1.55 44.94 21.42
CA GLU A 148 -0.54 44.83 20.36
C GLU A 148 -0.94 43.79 19.30
N LYS A 149 -1.43 42.63 19.74
CA LYS A 149 -1.90 41.56 18.86
C LYS A 149 -3.19 41.93 18.13
N ALA A 150 -4.11 42.63 18.79
CA ALA A 150 -5.36 43.11 18.19
C ALA A 150 -5.11 44.08 17.01
N ASN A 151 -3.97 44.76 17.05
CA ASN A 151 -3.50 45.66 16.00
C ASN A 151 -2.71 44.89 14.91
N ASP A 152 -3.46 44.23 14.02
CA ASP A 152 -2.99 43.37 12.91
C ASP A 152 -1.83 43.95 12.06
N ARG A 153 -1.70 45.29 11.96
CA ARG A 153 -0.76 45.98 11.06
C ARG A 153 0.40 46.68 11.76
N SER A 154 0.18 47.38 12.88
CA SER A 154 1.23 48.22 13.47
C SER A 154 2.07 47.53 14.55
N ARG A 155 1.63 46.35 15.05
CA ARG A 155 2.27 45.61 16.15
C ARG A 155 2.62 46.49 17.36
N SER A 156 1.84 47.55 17.57
CA SER A 156 2.01 48.50 18.66
C SER A 156 0.71 48.59 19.44
N ALA A 157 0.83 48.82 20.75
CA ALA A 157 -0.29 48.98 21.68
C ALA A 157 -0.97 50.35 21.49
N LYS A 158 -1.48 50.61 20.28
CA LYS A 158 -2.16 51.86 19.92
C LYS A 158 -3.52 51.55 19.35
N VAL A 159 -4.54 52.24 19.85
CA VAL A 159 -5.92 52.14 19.37
C VAL A 159 -6.61 53.48 19.57
N GLY A 160 -7.47 53.86 18.63
CA GLY A 160 -8.31 55.06 18.74
C GLY A 160 -9.71 54.73 19.22
N GLU A 161 -10.41 55.73 19.76
CA GLU A 161 -11.80 55.64 20.26
C GLU A 161 -12.73 54.95 19.24
N ARG A 162 -12.74 55.43 17.98
CA ARG A 162 -13.58 54.88 16.91
C ARG A 162 -13.33 53.39 16.62
N THR A 163 -12.10 52.92 16.79
CA THR A 163 -11.75 51.51 16.56
C THR A 163 -12.27 50.64 17.70
N LEU A 164 -12.12 51.10 18.95
CA LEU A 164 -12.68 50.43 20.12
C LEU A 164 -14.21 50.40 20.04
N ASP A 165 -14.86 51.51 19.69
CA ASP A 165 -16.32 51.56 19.52
C ASP A 165 -16.80 50.57 18.46
N GLY A 166 -16.05 50.45 17.35
CA GLY A 166 -16.32 49.47 16.30
C GLY A 166 -16.21 48.03 16.79
N TRP A 167 -15.17 47.70 17.57
CA TRP A 167 -14.98 46.37 18.15
C TRP A 167 -16.04 46.05 19.22
N ILE A 168 -16.36 46.99 20.10
CA ILE A 168 -17.41 46.84 21.12
C ILE A 168 -18.76 46.63 20.44
N SER A 169 -19.08 47.42 19.41
CA SER A 169 -20.31 47.26 18.65
C SER A 169 -20.40 45.89 17.96
N ALA A 170 -19.31 45.40 17.38
CA ALA A 170 -19.26 44.07 16.77
C ALA A 170 -19.39 42.94 17.81
N TYR A 171 -18.77 43.11 18.98
CA TYR A 171 -18.82 42.15 20.08
C TYR A 171 -20.22 42.03 20.69
N LEU A 172 -20.89 43.17 20.92
CA LEU A 172 -22.23 43.22 21.53
C LEU A 172 -23.34 42.76 20.58
N LYS A 173 -23.15 42.95 19.26
CA LYS A 173 -24.09 42.44 18.24
C LYS A 173 -24.01 40.93 18.06
N ALA A 174 -22.89 40.31 18.46
CA ALA A 174 -22.67 38.89 18.27
C ALA A 174 -23.24 38.08 19.46
N GLU A 175 -24.12 37.13 19.15
CA GLU A 175 -24.87 36.35 20.13
C GLU A 175 -24.04 35.19 20.71
N ASN A 176 -23.09 34.66 19.93
CA ASN A 176 -22.27 33.51 20.33
C ASN A 176 -20.77 33.71 20.02
N ALA A 177 -19.94 32.80 20.55
CA ALA A 177 -18.48 32.88 20.42
C ALA A 177 -18.00 32.80 18.96
N THR A 178 -18.64 31.98 18.13
CA THR A 178 -18.28 31.83 16.71
C THR A 178 -18.58 33.12 15.94
N GLU A 179 -19.67 33.80 16.26
CA GLU A 179 -20.03 35.07 15.64
C GLU A 179 -19.08 36.20 16.06
N ARG A 180 -18.67 36.23 17.34
CA ARG A 180 -17.64 37.16 17.82
C ARG A 180 -16.32 36.95 17.08
N LEU A 181 -15.91 35.69 16.91
CA LEU A 181 -14.71 35.32 16.17
C LEU A 181 -14.74 35.83 14.72
N VAL A 182 -15.84 35.60 14.01
CA VAL A 182 -16.00 36.03 12.61
C VAL A 182 -16.09 37.55 12.48
N ALA A 183 -16.87 38.22 13.35
CA ALA A 183 -17.10 39.66 13.29
C ALA A 183 -15.85 40.47 13.65
N LEU A 184 -15.04 39.99 14.60
CA LEU A 184 -13.83 40.68 15.06
C LEU A 184 -12.57 40.26 14.31
N ALA A 185 -12.61 39.26 13.43
CA ALA A 185 -11.47 38.92 12.59
C ALA A 185 -11.06 40.05 11.63
N PRO A 186 -9.76 40.27 11.39
CA PRO A 186 -9.32 41.26 10.42
C PRO A 186 -9.71 40.81 8.99
N LYS A 187 -10.40 41.69 8.27
CA LYS A 187 -10.83 41.45 6.88
C LYS A 187 -9.63 41.43 5.95
N THR A 188 -9.59 40.44 5.05
CA THR A 188 -8.59 40.38 3.98
C THR A 188 -8.81 41.56 3.03
N THR A 189 -7.78 42.38 2.83
CA THR A 189 -7.88 43.61 2.02
C THR A 189 -7.71 43.34 0.52
N LYS A 190 -7.22 42.15 0.15
CA LYS A 190 -7.07 41.72 -1.24
C LYS A 190 -7.95 40.50 -1.47
N ALA A 191 -8.94 40.62 -2.35
CA ALA A 191 -9.66 39.47 -2.87
C ALA A 191 -8.66 38.54 -3.55
N VAL A 192 -8.65 37.27 -3.15
CA VAL A 192 -7.88 36.24 -3.86
C VAL A 192 -8.58 36.04 -5.20
N LYS A 193 -7.89 36.34 -6.30
CA LYS A 193 -8.43 36.09 -7.64
C LYS A 193 -8.69 34.58 -7.78
N PRO A 194 -9.93 34.14 -8.08
CA PRO A 194 -10.25 32.72 -8.27
C PRO A 194 -9.40 32.12 -9.39
N ILE A 195 -9.05 30.84 -9.30
CA ILE A 195 -8.18 30.18 -10.29
C ILE A 195 -8.86 30.16 -11.67
N GLU A 196 -10.18 30.04 -11.68
CA GLU A 196 -11.06 30.04 -12.86
C GLU A 196 -11.01 31.36 -13.63
N SER A 197 -10.60 32.45 -12.98
CA SER A 197 -10.49 33.77 -13.60
C SER A 197 -9.24 33.98 -14.45
N TYR A 198 -8.36 32.97 -14.54
CA TYR A 198 -7.18 32.99 -15.40
C TYR A 198 -7.49 32.26 -16.73
N GLY A 199 -8.02 32.99 -17.72
CA GLY A 199 -8.43 32.41 -19.01
C GLY A 199 -7.30 31.71 -19.78
N TRP A 200 -6.04 32.12 -19.60
CA TRP A 200 -4.87 31.48 -20.20
C TRP A 200 -4.53 30.11 -19.58
N LEU A 201 -4.98 29.82 -18.36
CA LEU A 201 -4.55 28.65 -17.60
C LEU A 201 -4.95 27.32 -18.27
N PRO A 202 -6.22 27.11 -18.69
CA PRO A 202 -6.60 25.90 -19.43
C PRO A 202 -5.80 25.71 -20.73
N MET A 203 -5.46 26.80 -21.43
CA MET A 203 -4.65 26.75 -22.65
C MET A 203 -3.21 26.35 -22.35
N PHE A 204 -2.58 26.96 -21.35
CA PHE A 204 -1.24 26.59 -20.90
C PHE A 204 -1.16 25.12 -20.43
N MET A 205 -2.19 24.63 -19.74
CA MET A 205 -2.25 23.23 -19.27
C MET A 205 -2.10 22.23 -20.42
N GLN A 206 -2.57 22.52 -21.64
CA GLN A 206 -2.39 21.62 -22.79
C GLN A 206 -0.91 21.36 -23.15
N PHE A 207 -0.03 22.33 -22.87
CA PHE A 207 1.42 22.22 -23.13
C PHE A 207 2.22 21.63 -21.96
N HIS A 208 1.65 21.64 -20.76
CA HIS A 208 2.36 21.26 -19.54
C HIS A 208 1.85 19.95 -18.92
N ASN A 209 0.58 19.62 -19.12
CA ASN A 209 -0.10 18.45 -18.60
C ASN A 209 0.00 17.26 -19.58
N ILE A 210 1.23 16.93 -19.97
CA ILE A 210 1.54 15.81 -20.88
C ILE A 210 2.44 14.76 -20.21
N PRO A 211 2.39 13.48 -20.62
CA PRO A 211 3.12 12.40 -19.95
C PRO A 211 4.65 12.55 -19.94
N SER A 212 5.23 13.32 -20.87
CA SER A 212 6.67 13.61 -20.89
C SER A 212 7.12 14.55 -19.75
N ALA A 213 6.18 15.07 -18.96
CA ALA A 213 6.40 15.86 -17.75
C ALA A 213 7.44 17.00 -17.92
N PRO A 214 7.35 17.85 -18.97
CA PRO A 214 8.33 18.90 -19.21
C PRO A 214 8.44 19.88 -18.04
N LYS A 215 9.61 20.51 -17.90
CA LYS A 215 9.81 21.62 -16.95
C LYS A 215 8.91 22.80 -17.35
N LEU A 216 8.43 23.55 -16.36
CA LEU A 216 7.45 24.63 -16.55
C LEU A 216 7.95 25.72 -17.51
N ALA A 217 9.24 26.05 -17.48
CA ALA A 217 9.85 26.98 -18.43
C ALA A 217 9.87 26.47 -19.88
N HIS A 218 9.95 25.16 -20.09
CA HIS A 218 9.92 24.58 -21.44
C HIS A 218 8.50 24.62 -22.01
N SER A 219 7.50 24.24 -21.21
CA SER A 219 6.09 24.36 -21.60
C SER A 219 5.69 25.80 -21.88
N TYR A 220 6.19 26.75 -21.08
CA TYR A 220 5.92 28.17 -21.29
C TYR A 220 6.44 28.69 -22.63
N ARG A 221 7.67 28.33 -23.03
CA ARG A 221 8.20 28.71 -24.34
C ARG A 221 7.31 28.22 -25.49
N ARG A 222 6.83 26.97 -25.41
CA ARG A 222 5.91 26.40 -26.42
C ARG A 222 4.56 27.10 -26.43
N PHE A 223 4.03 27.42 -25.24
CA PHE A 223 2.77 28.16 -25.11
C PHE A 223 2.85 29.56 -25.71
N VAL A 224 3.96 30.29 -25.51
CA VAL A 224 4.16 31.63 -26.12
C VAL A 224 4.23 31.52 -27.64
N GLN A 225 4.98 30.56 -28.19
CA GLN A 225 5.05 30.33 -29.64
C GLN A 225 3.67 30.04 -30.25
N TRP A 226 2.85 29.24 -29.55
CA TRP A 226 1.48 28.98 -29.98
C TRP A 226 0.59 30.23 -29.88
N ALA A 227 0.69 30.98 -28.77
CA ALA A 227 -0.10 32.20 -28.58
C ALA A 227 0.21 33.28 -29.63
N GLU A 228 1.49 33.39 -30.05
CA GLU A 228 1.91 34.26 -31.15
C GLU A 228 1.31 33.80 -32.49
N ALA A 229 1.33 32.49 -32.78
CA ALA A 229 0.74 31.94 -34.00
C ALA A 229 -0.78 32.13 -34.09
N GLU A 230 -1.48 32.08 -32.95
CA GLU A 230 -2.93 32.31 -32.83
C GLU A 230 -3.30 33.81 -32.73
N ASN A 231 -2.33 34.73 -32.86
CA ASN A 231 -2.52 36.18 -32.73
C ASN A 231 -3.20 36.61 -31.42
N MET A 232 -2.87 35.93 -30.31
CA MET A 232 -3.42 36.25 -28.99
C MET A 232 -2.92 37.64 -28.54
N PRO A 233 -3.79 38.51 -27.98
CA PRO A 233 -3.36 39.82 -27.50
C PRO A 233 -2.25 39.70 -26.46
N VAL A 234 -1.20 40.53 -26.58
CA VAL A 234 -0.02 40.52 -25.68
C VAL A 234 -0.42 40.63 -24.21
N ASN A 235 -1.49 41.38 -23.90
CA ASN A 235 -2.00 41.55 -22.54
C ASN A 235 -2.64 40.28 -21.94
N ASP A 236 -3.04 39.33 -22.79
CA ASP A 236 -3.68 38.09 -22.36
C ASP A 236 -2.68 36.94 -22.19
N VAL A 237 -1.45 37.09 -22.71
CA VAL A 237 -0.36 36.14 -22.52
C VAL A 237 0.34 36.42 -21.18
N PRO A 238 0.24 35.53 -20.18
CA PRO A 238 0.91 35.70 -18.89
C PRO A 238 2.43 35.65 -19.07
N ASN A 239 3.18 36.32 -18.19
CA ASN A 239 4.62 36.07 -18.09
C ASN A 239 4.92 34.80 -17.27
N LEU A 240 6.12 34.23 -17.43
CA LEU A 240 6.53 32.99 -16.74
C LEU A 240 6.40 33.08 -15.20
N SER A 241 6.67 34.24 -14.61
CA SER A 241 6.53 34.46 -13.16
C SER A 241 5.08 34.37 -12.70
N MET A 242 4.14 34.89 -13.50
CA MET A 242 2.71 34.76 -13.27
C MET A 242 2.27 33.30 -13.40
N VAL A 243 2.76 32.58 -14.43
CA VAL A 243 2.48 31.15 -14.60
C VAL A 243 2.95 30.36 -13.39
N ARG A 244 4.20 30.54 -12.94
CA ARG A 244 4.73 29.89 -11.71
C ARG A 244 3.85 30.16 -10.50
N ARG A 245 3.54 31.44 -10.23
CA ARG A 245 2.74 31.84 -9.07
C ARG A 245 1.32 31.24 -9.08
N VAL A 246 0.69 31.13 -10.25
CA VAL A 246 -0.65 30.53 -10.37
C VAL A 246 -0.54 29.01 -10.30
N TRP A 247 0.49 28.42 -10.89
CA TRP A 247 0.76 26.99 -10.84
C TRP A 247 0.97 26.49 -9.41
N ASP A 248 1.76 27.20 -8.61
CA ASP A 248 2.04 26.86 -7.21
C ASP A 248 0.78 26.90 -6.32
N LYS A 249 -0.28 27.58 -6.77
CA LYS A 249 -1.59 27.62 -6.07
C LYS A 249 -2.49 26.45 -6.45
N LEU A 250 -2.21 25.75 -7.55
CA LEU A 250 -3.02 24.61 -7.96
C LEU A 250 -2.81 23.43 -7.01
N PRO A 251 -3.88 22.71 -6.63
CA PRO A 251 -3.74 21.44 -5.94
C PRO A 251 -2.85 20.48 -6.74
N LEU A 252 -2.05 19.67 -6.05
CA LEU A 252 -1.12 18.72 -6.69
C LEU A 252 -1.82 17.78 -7.67
N ILE A 253 -3.06 17.37 -7.35
CA ILE A 253 -3.90 16.55 -8.25
C ILE A 253 -4.12 17.24 -9.59
N MET A 254 -4.39 18.55 -9.59
CA MET A 254 -4.58 19.31 -10.83
C MET A 254 -3.27 19.54 -11.58
N GLN A 255 -2.17 19.77 -10.85
CA GLN A 255 -0.85 19.93 -11.46
C GLN A 255 -0.42 18.67 -12.21
N GLU A 256 -0.65 17.50 -11.62
CA GLU A 256 -0.13 16.23 -12.12
C GLU A 256 -1.10 15.50 -13.07
N ARG A 257 -2.34 15.99 -13.19
CA ARG A 257 -3.33 15.45 -14.13
C ARG A 257 -2.79 15.50 -15.55
N GLY A 258 -2.75 14.37 -16.24
CA GLY A 258 -2.17 14.26 -17.60
C GLY A 258 -0.63 14.15 -17.64
N ARG A 259 0.08 14.60 -16.60
CA ARG A 259 1.53 14.35 -16.43
C ARG A 259 1.82 12.95 -15.91
N LYS A 260 0.97 12.48 -14.99
CA LYS A 260 0.96 11.12 -14.48
C LYS A 260 -0.27 10.41 -15.01
N THR A 261 -0.15 9.11 -15.29
CA THR A 261 -1.23 8.24 -15.75
C THR A 261 -1.28 6.96 -14.92
N GLY A 262 -2.40 6.25 -14.96
CA GLY A 262 -2.60 4.98 -14.26
C GLY A 262 -2.34 5.07 -12.75
N ALA A 263 -1.55 4.12 -12.23
CA ALA A 263 -1.22 4.02 -10.81
C ALA A 263 -0.53 5.27 -10.25
N ALA A 264 0.33 5.93 -11.04
CA ALA A 264 1.08 7.11 -10.60
C ALA A 264 0.20 8.35 -10.40
N TYR A 265 -0.92 8.45 -11.12
CA TYR A 265 -1.92 9.50 -10.87
C TYR A 265 -2.87 9.11 -9.75
N LYS A 266 -3.27 7.82 -9.71
CA LYS A 266 -4.18 7.30 -8.69
C LYS A 266 -3.61 7.42 -7.27
N SER A 267 -2.29 7.36 -7.10
CA SER A 267 -1.62 7.60 -5.81
C SER A 267 -1.80 9.02 -5.26
N LEU A 268 -2.13 9.99 -6.13
CA LEU A 268 -2.41 11.37 -5.73
C LEU A 268 -3.89 11.59 -5.39
N LEU A 269 -4.77 10.72 -5.87
CA LEU A 269 -6.20 10.82 -5.63
C LEU A 269 -6.54 10.37 -4.20
N PRO A 270 -7.62 10.91 -3.60
CA PRO A 270 -8.17 10.36 -2.37
C PRO A 270 -8.40 8.85 -2.53
N TYR A 271 -7.92 8.06 -1.56
CA TYR A 271 -8.07 6.61 -1.55
C TYR A 271 -9.06 6.18 -0.48
N VAL A 272 -9.73 5.06 -0.73
CA VAL A 272 -10.61 4.42 0.25
C VAL A 272 -9.75 3.62 1.22
N LYS A 273 -9.82 3.95 2.51
CA LYS A 273 -9.25 3.11 3.56
C LYS A 273 -10.18 1.92 3.79
N ARG A 274 -9.64 0.71 3.62
CA ARG A 274 -10.35 -0.52 4.01
C ARG A 274 -10.10 -0.79 5.48
N ASP A 275 -11.18 -0.96 6.24
CA ASP A 275 -11.10 -1.41 7.62
C ASP A 275 -11.02 -2.93 7.66
N TRP A 276 -9.81 -3.43 7.89
CA TRP A 276 -9.54 -4.86 7.99
C TRP A 276 -9.92 -5.44 9.36
N GLY A 277 -10.14 -4.60 10.38
CA GLY A 277 -10.50 -5.04 11.73
C GLY A 277 -11.94 -5.53 11.84
N ALA A 278 -12.81 -5.13 10.90
CA ALA A 278 -14.19 -5.56 10.77
C ALA A 278 -14.35 -7.02 10.29
N LEU A 279 -13.29 -7.59 9.72
CA LEU A 279 -13.25 -9.00 9.34
C LEU A 279 -12.96 -9.87 10.57
N LYS A 280 -13.27 -11.15 10.45
CA LYS A 280 -12.88 -12.19 11.40
C LYS A 280 -11.60 -12.90 10.95
N PRO A 281 -10.84 -13.52 11.87
CA PRO A 281 -9.74 -14.41 11.50
C PRO A 281 -10.19 -15.45 10.45
N ASN A 282 -9.39 -15.65 9.40
CA ASN A 282 -9.67 -16.53 8.26
C ASN A 282 -10.78 -16.08 7.30
N ASP A 283 -11.41 -14.92 7.48
CA ASP A 283 -12.35 -14.44 6.45
C ASP A 283 -11.62 -14.17 5.13
N VAL A 284 -10.47 -13.49 5.19
CA VAL A 284 -9.71 -13.09 4.00
C VAL A 284 -8.23 -13.33 4.21
N TRP A 285 -7.65 -14.21 3.39
CA TRP A 285 -6.21 -14.40 3.29
C TRP A 285 -5.66 -13.66 2.08
N ILE A 286 -4.53 -12.98 2.24
CA ILE A 286 -3.87 -12.22 1.18
C ILE A 286 -2.58 -12.93 0.82
N GLY A 287 -2.46 -13.37 -0.42
CA GLY A 287 -1.26 -14.05 -0.92
C GLY A 287 -0.48 -13.20 -1.92
N ASP A 288 0.85 -13.28 -1.85
CA ASP A 288 1.73 -12.67 -2.83
C ASP A 288 3.08 -13.39 -2.91
N GLY A 289 3.74 -13.29 -4.07
CA GLY A 289 5.10 -13.78 -4.33
C GLY A 289 6.08 -12.62 -4.42
N HIS A 290 7.29 -12.80 -3.88
CA HIS A 290 8.34 -11.80 -4.03
C HIS A 290 9.73 -12.40 -4.24
N SER A 291 10.41 -11.94 -5.31
CA SER A 291 11.79 -12.33 -5.56
C SER A 291 12.71 -11.78 -4.49
N PHE A 292 13.46 -12.69 -3.87
CA PHE A 292 14.42 -12.36 -2.83
C PHE A 292 15.51 -11.43 -3.36
N LYS A 293 15.85 -10.39 -2.59
CA LYS A 293 16.75 -9.31 -3.05
C LYS A 293 18.23 -9.61 -2.84
N ALA A 294 18.59 -10.83 -2.43
CA ALA A 294 19.96 -11.33 -2.35
C ALA A 294 20.10 -12.65 -3.12
N LYS A 295 21.34 -13.03 -3.45
CA LYS A 295 21.63 -14.32 -4.12
C LYS A 295 21.90 -15.43 -3.11
N VAL A 296 21.39 -16.63 -3.41
CA VAL A 296 21.53 -17.86 -2.61
C VAL A 296 22.08 -18.97 -3.52
N ALA A 297 22.77 -19.96 -2.97
CA ALA A 297 23.22 -21.12 -3.72
C ALA A 297 22.02 -21.99 -4.14
N HIS A 298 21.97 -22.33 -5.43
CA HIS A 298 20.94 -23.22 -5.96
C HIS A 298 21.07 -24.64 -5.37
N PRO A 299 19.97 -25.30 -4.95
CA PRO A 299 20.05 -26.60 -4.28
C PRO A 299 20.62 -27.72 -5.17
N VAL A 300 20.42 -27.64 -6.49
CA VAL A 300 20.91 -28.65 -7.45
C VAL A 300 22.36 -28.39 -7.89
N HIS A 301 22.65 -27.23 -8.47
CA HIS A 301 23.94 -26.94 -9.11
C HIS A 301 24.82 -25.94 -8.36
N GLY A 302 24.40 -25.45 -7.18
CA GLY A 302 25.17 -24.53 -6.33
C GLY A 302 25.33 -23.09 -6.85
N ARG A 303 25.16 -22.83 -8.16
CA ARG A 303 25.30 -21.47 -8.73
C ARG A 303 24.40 -20.42 -8.04
N PRO A 304 24.83 -19.15 -7.98
CA PRO A 304 24.11 -18.09 -7.29
C PRO A 304 22.85 -17.68 -8.06
N PHE A 305 21.68 -17.76 -7.44
CA PHE A 305 20.41 -17.36 -8.04
C PHE A 305 19.55 -16.59 -7.03
N LYS A 306 18.45 -16.00 -7.51
CA LYS A 306 17.48 -15.30 -6.66
C LYS A 306 16.25 -16.20 -6.48
N PRO A 307 16.01 -16.73 -5.27
CA PRO A 307 14.79 -17.49 -5.03
C PRO A 307 13.55 -16.59 -4.97
N GLU A 308 12.41 -17.23 -5.15
CA GLU A 308 11.09 -16.62 -4.96
C GLU A 308 10.53 -17.09 -3.61
N VAL A 309 9.94 -16.16 -2.85
CA VAL A 309 9.25 -16.49 -1.59
C VAL A 309 7.80 -16.09 -1.75
N THR A 310 6.88 -17.01 -1.50
CA THR A 310 5.44 -16.73 -1.45
C THR A 310 4.99 -16.71 0.00
N VAL A 311 4.19 -15.72 0.39
CA VAL A 311 3.65 -15.58 1.74
C VAL A 311 2.14 -15.37 1.66
N ILE A 312 1.42 -15.93 2.63
CA ILE A 312 -0.01 -15.74 2.82
C ILE A 312 -0.24 -15.15 4.22
N ILE A 313 -0.93 -14.02 4.26
CA ILE A 313 -1.19 -13.24 5.47
C ILE A 313 -2.70 -13.18 5.71
N ASP A 314 -3.14 -13.44 6.93
CA ASP A 314 -4.51 -13.20 7.34
C ASP A 314 -4.82 -11.69 7.41
N GLY A 315 -5.79 -11.25 6.63
CA GLY A 315 -6.17 -9.85 6.49
C GLY A 315 -6.74 -9.25 7.76
N CYS A 316 -7.37 -10.03 8.64
CA CYS A 316 -7.85 -9.53 9.94
C CYS A 316 -6.69 -9.34 10.93
N THR A 317 -5.87 -10.37 11.10
CA THR A 317 -4.92 -10.44 12.23
C THR A 317 -3.49 -10.06 11.90
N ARG A 318 -3.17 -9.86 10.61
CA ARG A 318 -1.81 -9.69 10.08
C ARG A 318 -0.92 -10.91 10.28
N PHE A 319 -1.44 -12.03 10.76
CA PHE A 319 -0.66 -13.24 11.01
C PHE A 319 -0.30 -13.93 9.69
N VAL A 320 0.99 -14.27 9.51
CA VAL A 320 1.44 -15.10 8.38
C VAL A 320 0.98 -16.54 8.64
N VAL A 321 0.03 -17.00 7.84
CA VAL A 321 -0.56 -18.35 7.94
C VAL A 321 0.18 -19.38 7.10
N GLY A 322 0.78 -18.98 5.99
CA GLY A 322 1.42 -19.92 5.07
C GLY A 322 2.56 -19.25 4.30
N PHE A 323 3.55 -20.04 3.93
CA PHE A 323 4.63 -19.58 3.06
C PHE A 323 5.20 -20.74 2.27
N SER A 324 5.85 -20.43 1.16
CA SER A 324 6.64 -21.37 0.38
C SER A 324 7.86 -20.67 -0.20
N VAL A 325 8.86 -21.46 -0.58
CA VAL A 325 10.07 -20.97 -1.23
C VAL A 325 10.32 -21.80 -2.48
N SER A 326 10.49 -21.14 -3.62
CA SER A 326 10.66 -21.79 -4.92
C SER A 326 11.84 -21.23 -5.70
N LEU A 327 12.22 -21.98 -6.75
CA LEU A 327 13.33 -21.60 -7.63
C LEU A 327 12.98 -20.43 -8.55
N ALA A 328 11.69 -20.29 -8.86
CA ALA A 328 11.10 -19.23 -9.67
C ALA A 328 9.63 -19.04 -9.26
N GLU A 329 9.02 -17.93 -9.70
CA GLU A 329 7.59 -17.70 -9.56
C GLU A 329 6.79 -18.81 -10.25
N SER A 330 5.85 -19.43 -9.52
CA SER A 330 5.02 -20.50 -10.07
C SER A 330 3.73 -20.67 -9.29
N CYS A 331 2.71 -21.16 -9.98
CA CYS A 331 1.42 -21.56 -9.41
C CYS A 331 1.56 -22.68 -8.35
N VAL A 332 2.60 -23.52 -8.49
CA VAL A 332 2.94 -24.56 -7.51
C VAL A 332 3.41 -23.95 -6.20
N ALA A 333 4.22 -22.89 -6.23
CA ALA A 333 4.67 -22.21 -5.01
C ALA A 333 3.50 -21.62 -4.23
N VAL A 334 2.56 -20.97 -4.93
CA VAL A 334 1.35 -20.42 -4.31
C VAL A 334 0.47 -21.52 -3.71
N SER A 335 0.28 -22.62 -4.45
CA SER A 335 -0.48 -23.78 -3.98
C SER A 335 0.14 -24.43 -2.74
N ASP A 336 1.47 -24.51 -2.66
CA ASP A 336 2.16 -25.08 -1.50
C ASP A 336 2.07 -24.16 -0.26
N ALA A 337 2.17 -22.84 -0.45
CA ALA A 337 1.96 -21.89 0.63
C ALA A 337 0.52 -21.99 1.19
N LEU A 338 -0.48 -22.12 0.29
CA LEU A 338 -1.88 -22.30 0.66
C LEU A 338 -2.09 -23.63 1.40
N ARG A 339 -1.48 -24.72 0.92
CA ARG A 339 -1.48 -26.03 1.57
C ARG A 339 -0.97 -25.98 3.00
N ILE A 340 0.18 -25.33 3.22
CA ILE A 340 0.76 -25.15 4.54
C ILE A 340 -0.20 -24.34 5.43
N GLY A 341 -0.77 -23.26 4.90
CA GLY A 341 -1.75 -22.44 5.62
C GLY A 341 -2.96 -23.24 6.06
N VAL A 342 -3.63 -23.92 5.13
CA VAL A 342 -4.85 -24.70 5.41
C VAL A 342 -4.57 -25.84 6.39
N LYS A 343 -3.43 -26.53 6.22
CA LYS A 343 -3.03 -27.63 7.11
C LYS A 343 -2.92 -27.20 8.58
N HIS A 344 -2.42 -26.01 8.84
CA HIS A 344 -2.10 -25.57 10.19
C HIS A 344 -3.13 -24.61 10.79
N PHE A 345 -3.87 -23.89 9.96
CA PHE A 345 -4.72 -22.77 10.40
C PHE A 345 -6.14 -22.81 9.85
N GLY A 346 -6.50 -23.85 9.10
CA GLY A 346 -7.84 -24.07 8.55
C GLY A 346 -8.13 -23.29 7.27
N LEU A 347 -9.33 -23.45 6.73
CA LEU A 347 -9.74 -22.84 5.46
C LEU A 347 -10.06 -21.34 5.61
N PRO A 348 -9.65 -20.50 4.64
CA PRO A 348 -10.19 -19.16 4.51
C PRO A 348 -11.51 -19.13 3.73
N ILE A 349 -12.32 -18.09 3.93
CA ILE A 349 -13.51 -17.84 3.08
C ILE A 349 -13.06 -17.27 1.72
N ILE A 350 -12.18 -16.26 1.75
CA ILE A 350 -11.66 -15.59 0.57
C ILE A 350 -10.13 -15.70 0.54
N TYR A 351 -9.60 -16.11 -0.60
CA TYR A 351 -8.21 -15.88 -0.94
C TYR A 351 -8.13 -14.67 -1.87
N TYR A 352 -7.30 -13.68 -1.52
CA TYR A 352 -7.14 -12.43 -2.27
C TYR A 352 -5.72 -12.30 -2.80
N SER A 353 -5.58 -12.26 -4.13
CA SER A 353 -4.27 -12.31 -4.80
C SER A 353 -4.13 -11.27 -5.93
N ASP A 354 -2.94 -11.23 -6.53
CA ASP A 354 -2.68 -10.66 -7.85
C ASP A 354 -3.21 -11.47 -9.02
N ASN A 355 -3.52 -10.73 -10.09
CA ASN A 355 -3.88 -11.28 -11.39
C ASN A 355 -2.64 -11.72 -12.19
N GLY A 356 -1.51 -11.96 -11.52
CA GLY A 356 -0.27 -12.44 -12.14
C GLY A 356 -0.39 -13.92 -12.50
N GLY A 357 0.30 -14.36 -13.55
CA GLY A 357 0.19 -15.74 -14.06
C GLY A 357 0.56 -16.82 -13.04
N GLY A 358 1.37 -16.50 -12.02
CA GLY A 358 1.66 -17.41 -10.90
C GLY A 358 0.51 -17.57 -9.90
N GLN A 359 -0.44 -16.64 -9.86
CA GLN A 359 -1.53 -16.63 -8.87
C GLN A 359 -2.90 -16.95 -9.50
N THR A 360 -3.03 -16.87 -10.82
CA THR A 360 -4.26 -17.20 -11.58
C THR A 360 -4.14 -18.44 -12.47
N GLY A 361 -3.13 -19.27 -12.21
CA GLY A 361 -2.95 -20.52 -12.94
C GLY A 361 -4.13 -21.48 -12.74
N LYS A 362 -4.42 -22.33 -13.75
CA LYS A 362 -5.52 -23.30 -13.71
C LYS A 362 -5.47 -24.22 -12.48
N THR A 363 -4.29 -24.51 -11.94
CA THR A 363 -4.15 -25.32 -10.71
C THR A 363 -4.80 -24.65 -9.49
N ILE A 364 -4.86 -23.32 -9.46
CA ILE A 364 -5.55 -22.56 -8.42
C ILE A 364 -7.00 -22.31 -8.82
N ASP A 365 -7.24 -21.74 -10.00
CA ASP A 365 -8.51 -21.09 -10.38
C ASP A 365 -9.43 -21.88 -11.30
N HIS A 366 -9.05 -23.09 -11.71
CA HIS A 366 -9.95 -23.87 -12.55
C HIS A 366 -11.26 -24.17 -11.81
N GLU A 367 -12.39 -23.92 -12.46
CA GLU A 367 -13.74 -23.97 -11.86
C GLU A 367 -14.05 -25.33 -11.21
N ILE A 368 -13.49 -26.40 -11.76
CA ILE A 368 -13.71 -27.79 -11.30
C ILE A 368 -12.48 -28.41 -10.62
N THR A 369 -11.26 -28.24 -11.16
CA THR A 369 -10.05 -28.92 -10.68
C THR A 369 -9.12 -28.02 -9.85
N GLY A 370 -9.41 -26.72 -9.79
CA GLY A 370 -8.63 -25.73 -9.05
C GLY A 370 -8.73 -25.96 -7.54
N ILE A 371 -7.63 -25.73 -6.84
CA ILE A 371 -7.56 -25.94 -5.38
C ILE A 371 -8.56 -25.05 -4.63
N THR A 372 -8.77 -23.80 -5.06
CA THR A 372 -9.71 -22.88 -4.39
C THR A 372 -11.15 -23.36 -4.56
N SER A 373 -11.55 -23.72 -5.79
CA SER A 373 -12.86 -24.29 -6.11
C SER A 373 -13.15 -25.58 -5.34
N ARG A 374 -12.18 -26.50 -5.26
CA ARG A 374 -12.31 -27.79 -4.55
C ARG A 374 -12.46 -27.63 -3.04
N LEU A 375 -11.85 -26.59 -2.46
CA LEU A 375 -11.88 -26.30 -1.04
C LEU A 375 -13.00 -25.32 -0.65
N GLY A 376 -13.85 -24.91 -1.60
CA GLY A 376 -14.90 -23.91 -1.36
C GLY A 376 -14.38 -22.52 -1.03
N ILE A 377 -13.13 -22.22 -1.38
CA ILE A 377 -12.49 -20.92 -1.14
C ILE A 377 -12.83 -20.01 -2.33
N ARG A 378 -13.37 -18.83 -2.04
CA ARG A 378 -13.61 -17.82 -3.08
C ARG A 378 -12.29 -17.11 -3.42
N HIS A 379 -11.84 -17.21 -4.66
CA HIS A 379 -10.66 -16.45 -5.11
C HIS A 379 -11.06 -15.09 -5.68
N GLU A 380 -10.50 -14.02 -5.13
CA GLU A 380 -10.69 -12.65 -5.58
C GLU A 380 -9.36 -12.07 -6.06
N THR A 381 -9.33 -11.53 -7.27
CA THR A 381 -8.12 -10.89 -7.81
C THR A 381 -8.28 -9.38 -7.85
N GLY A 382 -7.21 -8.66 -7.48
CA GLY A 382 -7.22 -7.20 -7.58
C GLY A 382 -7.28 -6.72 -9.03
N ILE A 383 -7.99 -5.62 -9.27
CA ILE A 383 -8.08 -4.98 -10.59
C ILE A 383 -6.67 -4.60 -11.08
N ALA A 384 -6.30 -5.05 -12.28
CA ALA A 384 -5.01 -4.73 -12.89
C ALA A 384 -4.74 -3.21 -12.86
N GLY A 385 -3.56 -2.81 -12.37
CA GLY A 385 -3.18 -1.40 -12.23
C GLY A 385 -3.80 -0.66 -11.03
N ASN A 386 -4.48 -1.35 -10.11
CA ASN A 386 -5.02 -0.78 -8.88
C ASN A 386 -4.31 -1.31 -7.61
N PRO A 387 -3.20 -0.67 -7.17
CA PRO A 387 -2.41 -1.16 -6.03
C PRO A 387 -3.12 -1.05 -4.67
N GLN A 388 -4.30 -0.40 -4.59
CA GLN A 388 -4.88 0.04 -3.32
C GLN A 388 -5.49 -1.07 -2.45
N GLY A 389 -5.42 -2.35 -2.84
CA GLY A 389 -5.96 -3.49 -2.06
C GLY A 389 -4.93 -4.34 -1.31
N ARG A 390 -3.63 -4.28 -1.66
CA ARG A 390 -2.60 -5.23 -1.19
C ARG A 390 -1.46 -4.60 -0.39
N GLY A 391 -1.66 -3.38 0.11
CA GLY A 391 -0.63 -2.66 0.87
C GLY A 391 -0.10 -3.41 2.10
N ILE A 392 -0.86 -4.37 2.66
CA ILE A 392 -0.44 -5.20 3.80
C ILE A 392 0.79 -6.05 3.45
N ILE A 393 0.70 -6.85 2.39
CA ILE A 393 1.79 -7.77 2.02
C ILE A 393 2.97 -7.02 1.37
N GLU A 394 2.69 -5.95 0.61
CA GLU A 394 3.74 -5.06 0.09
C GLU A 394 4.58 -4.43 1.20
N ARG A 395 3.93 -4.03 2.31
CA ARG A 395 4.61 -3.52 3.50
C ARG A 395 5.36 -4.63 4.22
N TRP A 396 4.77 -5.81 4.32
CA TRP A 396 5.41 -6.98 4.91
C TRP A 396 6.75 -7.30 4.23
N TRP A 397 6.82 -7.25 2.89
CA TRP A 397 8.08 -7.46 2.17
C TRP A 397 9.17 -6.45 2.59
N LYS A 398 8.81 -5.17 2.72
CA LYS A 398 9.76 -4.11 3.08
C LYS A 398 10.28 -4.26 4.50
N ASP A 399 9.37 -4.52 5.44
CA ASP A 399 9.63 -4.52 6.88
C ASP A 399 10.15 -5.88 7.41
N ASN A 400 10.31 -6.88 6.52
CA ASN A 400 10.79 -8.22 6.88
C ASN A 400 11.75 -8.80 5.82
N LEU A 401 11.24 -9.30 4.69
CA LEU A 401 12.05 -10.09 3.76
C LEU A 401 13.16 -9.26 3.07
N ILE A 402 12.89 -8.01 2.72
CA ILE A 402 13.89 -7.09 2.15
C ILE A 402 14.89 -6.65 3.21
N GLU A 403 14.46 -6.43 4.45
CA GLU A 403 15.35 -6.15 5.58
C GLU A 403 16.30 -7.33 5.83
N MET A 404 15.77 -8.56 5.88
CA MET A 404 16.57 -9.79 5.96
C MET A 404 17.56 -9.89 4.80
N ALA A 405 17.12 -9.62 3.56
CA ALA A 405 18.00 -9.65 2.39
C ALA A 405 19.16 -8.66 2.50
N ARG A 406 18.99 -7.51 3.17
CA ARG A 406 20.07 -6.52 3.37
C ARG A 406 21.15 -7.00 4.33
N GLN A 407 20.87 -7.98 5.17
CA GLN A 407 21.86 -8.60 6.06
C GLN A 407 22.77 -9.58 5.30
N TYR A 408 22.39 -9.98 4.08
CA TYR A 408 23.19 -10.88 3.26
C TYR A 408 24.25 -10.09 2.51
N GLU A 409 25.50 -10.57 2.53
CA GLU A 409 26.58 -9.97 1.75
C GLU A 409 26.31 -10.01 0.24
N THR A 410 25.45 -10.93 -0.20
CA THR A 410 25.03 -11.14 -1.60
C THR A 410 23.81 -10.31 -2.01
N PHE A 411 23.42 -9.32 -1.20
CA PHE A 411 22.35 -8.40 -1.54
C PHE A 411 22.56 -7.79 -2.93
N ALA A 412 21.47 -7.52 -3.64
CA ALA A 412 21.46 -6.98 -5.00
C ALA A 412 20.21 -6.13 -5.28
N GLY A 413 19.54 -5.65 -4.22
CA GLY A 413 18.34 -4.81 -4.29
C GLY A 413 18.64 -3.32 -4.49
N ALA A 414 17.58 -2.52 -4.48
CA ALA A 414 17.67 -1.07 -4.67
C ALA A 414 18.44 -0.38 -3.52
N GLY A 415 19.31 0.57 -3.88
CA GLY A 415 20.14 1.34 -2.95
C GLY A 415 21.51 0.70 -2.63
N MET A 416 21.86 -0.45 -3.21
CA MET A 416 23.21 -1.00 -3.10
C MET A 416 24.20 -0.26 -4.02
N ASP A 417 25.44 -0.09 -3.56
CA ASP A 417 26.53 0.42 -4.39
C ASP A 417 26.76 -0.47 -5.64
N SER A 418 26.74 0.15 -6.81
CA SER A 418 26.83 -0.55 -8.10
C SER A 418 28.21 -1.18 -8.31
N SER A 419 29.28 -0.55 -7.81
CA SER A 419 30.65 -1.06 -7.93
C SER A 419 30.82 -2.35 -7.12
N THR A 420 30.36 -2.36 -5.87
CA THR A 420 30.38 -3.51 -4.97
C THR A 420 29.54 -4.66 -5.53
N LYS A 421 28.34 -4.37 -6.03
CA LYS A 421 27.48 -5.36 -6.68
C LYS A 421 28.16 -6.03 -7.88
N ASN A 422 28.79 -5.23 -8.76
CA ASN A 422 29.47 -5.73 -9.95
C ASN A 422 30.73 -6.54 -9.58
N LEU A 423 31.48 -6.11 -8.56
CA LEU A 423 32.62 -6.86 -8.04
C LEU A 423 32.20 -8.23 -7.49
N MET A 424 31.17 -8.27 -6.65
CA MET A 424 30.62 -9.51 -6.11
C MET A 424 30.20 -10.47 -7.23
N TYR A 425 29.46 -9.97 -8.22
CA TYR A 425 29.05 -10.76 -9.37
C TYR A 425 30.25 -11.36 -10.12
N ARG A 426 31.24 -10.52 -10.49
CA ARG A 426 32.44 -10.97 -11.23
C ARG A 426 33.25 -12.00 -10.45
N LYS A 427 33.42 -11.81 -9.14
CA LYS A 427 34.22 -12.71 -8.29
C LYS A 427 33.52 -14.05 -8.08
N MET A 428 32.19 -14.03 -7.91
CA MET A 428 31.39 -15.26 -7.88
C MET A 428 31.47 -16.02 -9.21
N GLU A 429 31.27 -15.35 -10.35
CA GLU A 429 31.33 -16.01 -11.66
C GLU A 429 32.71 -16.62 -11.92
N SER A 430 33.78 -15.91 -11.54
CA SER A 430 35.15 -16.44 -11.60
C SER A 430 35.34 -17.72 -10.78
N ALA A 431 34.79 -17.76 -9.56
CA ALA A 431 34.89 -18.93 -8.68
C ALA A 431 34.12 -20.14 -9.26
N PHE A 432 32.90 -19.95 -9.76
CA PHE A 432 32.12 -21.03 -10.37
C PHE A 432 32.75 -21.54 -11.67
N ASN A 433 33.31 -20.65 -12.51
CA ASN A 433 34.03 -21.04 -13.72
C ASN A 433 35.30 -21.84 -13.41
N ALA A 434 35.97 -21.59 -12.28
CA ALA A 434 37.11 -22.37 -11.84
C ALA A 434 36.69 -23.77 -11.37
N LEU A 435 35.60 -23.87 -10.60
CA LEU A 435 35.00 -25.15 -10.19
C LEU A 435 34.59 -26.02 -11.39
N GLU A 436 33.91 -25.43 -12.38
CA GLU A 436 33.48 -26.17 -13.59
C GLU A 436 34.67 -26.69 -14.42
N LYS A 437 35.81 -25.99 -14.37
CA LYS A 437 37.05 -26.41 -15.04
C LYS A 437 37.89 -27.37 -14.19
N GLY A 438 37.39 -27.80 -13.02
CA GLY A 438 38.09 -28.70 -12.10
C GLY A 438 39.39 -28.10 -11.53
N LYS A 439 39.47 -26.76 -11.45
CA LYS A 439 40.67 -26.08 -10.93
C LYS A 439 40.53 -25.81 -9.43
N ASP A 440 41.66 -25.87 -8.73
CA ASP A 440 41.72 -25.43 -7.35
C ASP A 440 41.37 -23.93 -7.23
N LEU A 441 40.54 -23.62 -6.24
CA LEU A 441 40.09 -22.27 -5.99
C LEU A 441 41.16 -21.44 -5.29
N THR A 442 41.38 -20.23 -5.77
CA THR A 442 42.22 -19.26 -5.06
C THR A 442 41.59 -18.84 -3.73
N GLU A 443 42.40 -18.38 -2.77
CA GLU A 443 41.90 -17.89 -1.47
C GLU A 443 40.82 -16.81 -1.63
N GLU A 444 41.00 -15.93 -2.61
CA GLU A 444 40.02 -14.90 -2.92
C GLU A 444 38.69 -15.51 -3.40
N GLN A 445 38.73 -16.48 -4.32
CA GLN A 445 37.52 -17.17 -4.81
C GLN A 445 36.81 -17.93 -3.68
N GLN A 446 37.55 -18.63 -2.83
CA GLN A 446 37.00 -19.31 -1.65
C GLN A 446 36.32 -18.32 -0.70
N LYS A 447 36.94 -17.16 -0.46
CA LYS A 447 36.36 -16.09 0.37
C LYS A 447 35.02 -15.62 -0.18
N TYR A 448 34.89 -15.41 -1.49
CA TYR A 448 33.63 -14.97 -2.10
C TYR A 448 32.56 -16.08 -2.15
N LEU A 449 32.94 -17.35 -2.28
CA LEU A 449 31.99 -18.47 -2.18
C LEU A 449 31.42 -18.62 -0.78
N LYS A 450 32.23 -18.44 0.28
CA LYS A 450 31.76 -18.48 1.68
C LYS A 450 30.68 -17.44 1.99
N LYS A 451 30.63 -16.34 1.23
CA LYS A 451 29.60 -15.30 1.36
C LYS A 451 28.25 -15.72 0.78
N LEU A 452 28.22 -16.74 -0.09
CA LEU A 452 26.99 -17.25 -0.68
C LEU A 452 26.30 -18.18 0.33
N PRO A 453 25.11 -17.83 0.82
CA PRO A 453 24.37 -18.70 1.72
C PRO A 453 23.86 -19.94 0.98
N GLY A 454 23.89 -21.08 1.66
CA GLY A 454 23.31 -22.33 1.17
C GLY A 454 21.78 -22.31 1.22
N TRP A 455 21.15 -23.18 0.43
CA TRP A 455 19.68 -23.29 0.35
C TRP A 455 19.02 -23.54 1.71
N SER A 456 19.49 -24.56 2.45
CA SER A 456 18.89 -24.92 3.74
C SER A 456 19.00 -23.81 4.78
N ARG A 457 20.11 -23.06 4.78
CA ARG A 457 20.29 -21.89 5.66
C ARG A 457 19.30 -20.79 5.30
N PHE A 458 19.13 -20.51 4.00
CA PHE A 458 18.17 -19.52 3.54
C PHE A 458 16.73 -19.87 3.95
N ILE A 459 16.32 -21.13 3.81
CA ILE A 459 14.99 -21.58 4.29
C ILE A 459 14.85 -21.36 5.80
N ALA A 460 15.86 -21.72 6.59
CA ALA A 460 15.84 -21.51 8.04
C ALA A 460 15.73 -20.02 8.41
N ASP A 461 16.44 -19.14 7.69
CA ASP A 461 16.36 -17.70 7.89
C ASP A 461 14.97 -17.14 7.54
N VAL A 462 14.34 -17.62 6.46
CA VAL A 462 12.95 -17.25 6.10
C VAL A 462 11.96 -17.68 7.19
N VAL A 463 12.05 -18.93 7.67
CA VAL A 463 11.20 -19.44 8.75
C VAL A 463 11.35 -18.58 10.00
N LYS A 464 12.59 -18.29 10.39
CA LYS A 464 12.89 -17.44 11.55
C LYS A 464 12.33 -16.03 11.38
N CYS A 465 12.48 -15.43 10.19
CA CYS A 465 11.94 -14.11 9.88
C CYS A 465 10.42 -14.05 10.03
N ILE A 466 9.71 -15.09 9.57
CA ILE A 466 8.25 -15.19 9.71
C ILE A 466 7.85 -15.38 11.18
N ASP A 467 8.56 -16.23 11.91
CA ASP A 467 8.27 -16.46 13.33
C ASP A 467 8.49 -15.19 14.16
N GLU A 468 9.61 -14.49 13.95
CA GLU A 468 9.88 -13.19 14.60
C GLU A 468 8.80 -12.15 14.26
N TYR A 469 8.35 -12.10 13.00
CA TYR A 469 7.26 -11.21 12.59
C TYR A 469 5.94 -11.54 13.31
N ASN A 470 5.58 -12.83 13.37
CA ASN A 470 4.32 -13.25 13.98
C ASN A 470 4.31 -13.04 15.50
N ASN A 471 5.47 -13.00 16.15
CA ASN A 471 5.59 -12.82 17.60
C ASN A 471 5.92 -11.38 18.02
N ARG A 472 6.38 -10.49 17.12
CA ARG A 472 6.69 -9.08 17.48
C ARG A 472 5.44 -8.19 17.55
N PRO A 473 5.41 -7.15 18.39
CA PRO A 473 4.34 -6.15 18.41
C PRO A 473 4.11 -5.47 17.06
N HIS A 474 2.86 -5.33 16.62
CA HIS A 474 2.52 -4.78 15.31
C HIS A 474 1.74 -3.46 15.43
N GLY A 475 2.33 -2.36 14.97
CA GLY A 475 1.76 -1.00 15.17
C GLY A 475 0.40 -0.71 14.53
N GLU A 476 -0.04 -1.52 13.56
CA GLU A 476 -1.39 -1.41 12.98
C GLU A 476 -2.45 -2.24 13.72
N LEU A 477 -2.05 -3.11 14.65
CA LEU A 477 -2.98 -3.87 15.48
C LEU A 477 -3.39 -3.07 16.72
N PRO A 478 -4.50 -3.41 17.39
CA PRO A 478 -4.90 -2.75 18.63
C PRO A 478 -3.81 -2.82 19.71
N ARG A 479 -3.95 -1.97 20.73
CA ARG A 479 -3.10 -2.03 21.92
C ARG A 479 -3.70 -2.98 22.96
N HIS A 480 -2.82 -3.65 23.70
CA HIS A 480 -3.24 -4.36 24.91
C HIS A 480 -3.77 -3.36 25.94
N PRO A 481 -4.70 -3.79 26.81
CA PRO A 481 -5.07 -3.02 28.00
C PRO A 481 -3.87 -2.64 28.86
N ASP A 482 -2.87 -3.54 28.94
CA ASP A 482 -1.67 -3.40 29.77
C ASP A 482 -0.54 -2.58 29.08
N GLY A 483 -0.80 -2.07 27.87
CA GLY A 483 0.16 -1.29 27.08
C GLY A 483 0.87 -2.09 25.98
N GLY A 484 1.42 -1.38 24.98
CA GLY A 484 2.00 -1.99 23.79
C GLY A 484 0.96 -2.48 22.78
N HIS A 485 1.40 -2.82 21.57
CA HIS A 485 0.54 -3.37 20.51
C HIS A 485 0.56 -4.90 20.56
N TYR A 486 -0.55 -5.54 20.17
CA TYR A 486 -0.56 -7.00 19.99
C TYR A 486 0.45 -7.43 18.93
N SER A 487 1.03 -8.62 19.12
CA SER A 487 1.66 -9.35 18.02
C SER A 487 0.60 -9.99 17.14
N PRO A 488 0.88 -10.27 15.85
CA PRO A 488 -0.07 -10.95 14.98
C PRO A 488 -0.60 -12.26 15.55
N LYS A 489 0.28 -13.06 16.18
CA LYS A 489 -0.08 -14.33 16.82
C LYS A 489 -1.02 -14.12 18.01
N ALA A 490 -0.65 -13.25 18.96
CA ALA A 490 -1.44 -13.00 20.15
C ALA A 490 -2.81 -12.38 19.81
N TYR A 491 -2.84 -11.48 18.82
CA TYR A 491 -4.09 -10.88 18.34
C TYR A 491 -5.00 -11.92 17.70
N ARG A 492 -4.43 -12.86 16.92
CA ARG A 492 -5.19 -13.95 16.32
C ARG A 492 -5.81 -14.86 17.37
N GLU A 493 -5.02 -15.31 18.35
CA GLU A 493 -5.51 -16.17 19.45
C GLU A 493 -6.66 -15.50 20.20
N MET A 494 -6.50 -14.22 20.56
CA MET A 494 -7.54 -13.43 21.22
C MET A 494 -8.80 -13.30 20.37
N ARG A 495 -8.67 -13.01 19.06
CA ARG A 495 -9.83 -12.86 18.17
C ARG A 495 -10.55 -14.18 17.91
N LEU A 496 -9.83 -15.30 17.80
CA LEU A 496 -10.46 -16.62 17.67
C LEU A 496 -11.32 -16.95 18.91
N GLU A 497 -10.82 -16.66 20.11
CA GLU A 497 -11.56 -16.85 21.35
C GLU A 497 -12.75 -15.88 21.46
N GLN A 498 -12.53 -14.59 21.23
CA GLN A 498 -13.55 -13.55 21.33
C GLN A 498 -14.70 -13.75 20.34
N ASP A 499 -14.39 -14.12 19.10
CA ASP A 499 -15.38 -14.31 18.04
C ASP A 499 -15.99 -15.73 18.05
N GLY A 500 -15.52 -16.61 18.95
CA GLY A 500 -15.99 -18.00 19.08
C GLY A 500 -15.70 -18.86 17.85
N ILE A 501 -14.57 -18.62 17.18
CA ILE A 501 -14.23 -19.23 15.90
C ILE A 501 -13.36 -20.47 16.14
N ALA A 502 -13.87 -21.62 15.71
CA ALA A 502 -13.06 -22.80 15.47
C ALA A 502 -12.70 -22.84 13.98
N PRO A 503 -11.42 -22.71 13.59
CA PRO A 503 -11.03 -22.83 12.18
C PRO A 503 -11.47 -24.17 11.58
N ASP A 504 -11.97 -24.14 10.35
CA ASP A 504 -12.35 -25.36 9.62
C ASP A 504 -11.09 -26.10 9.16
N MET A 505 -10.79 -27.21 9.83
CA MET A 505 -9.57 -28.00 9.61
C MET A 505 -9.87 -29.20 8.75
N LEU A 506 -9.09 -29.38 7.68
CA LEU A 506 -9.14 -30.59 6.87
C LEU A 506 -8.57 -31.80 7.64
N SER A 507 -9.19 -32.95 7.45
CA SER A 507 -8.67 -34.23 7.95
C SER A 507 -7.34 -34.60 7.26
N ALA A 508 -6.59 -35.53 7.87
CA ALA A 508 -5.33 -36.00 7.28
C ALA A 508 -5.51 -36.65 5.90
N GLN A 509 -6.67 -37.30 5.66
CA GLN A 509 -7.00 -37.88 4.36
C GLN A 509 -7.30 -36.79 3.32
N GLU A 510 -8.10 -35.79 3.68
CA GLU A 510 -8.38 -34.65 2.79
C GLU A 510 -7.11 -33.86 2.46
N LEU A 511 -6.23 -33.62 3.43
CA LEU A 511 -4.95 -32.96 3.20
C LEU A 511 -4.06 -33.71 2.20
N ALA A 512 -4.09 -35.04 2.22
CA ALA A 512 -3.31 -35.87 1.31
C ALA A 512 -3.80 -35.78 -0.14
N THR A 513 -5.12 -35.69 -0.36
CA THR A 513 -5.74 -35.74 -1.70
C THR A 513 -6.12 -34.37 -2.27
N MET A 514 -6.38 -33.36 -1.43
CA MET A 514 -6.92 -32.07 -1.87
C MET A 514 -5.90 -31.18 -2.58
N PHE A 515 -4.61 -31.31 -2.27
CA PHE A 515 -3.54 -30.51 -2.87
C PHE A 515 -2.77 -31.22 -3.97
N MET A 516 -3.13 -32.47 -4.28
CA MET A 516 -2.62 -33.15 -5.47
C MET A 516 -3.19 -32.48 -6.72
N PRO A 517 -2.35 -32.18 -7.74
CA PRO A 517 -2.82 -31.73 -9.04
C PRO A 517 -3.86 -32.68 -9.63
N GLN A 518 -4.88 -32.13 -10.27
CA GLN A 518 -5.91 -32.89 -10.95
C GLN A 518 -6.00 -32.53 -12.43
N GLU A 519 -6.14 -33.56 -13.27
CA GLU A 519 -6.39 -33.41 -14.69
C GLU A 519 -7.62 -34.24 -15.11
N VAL A 520 -8.40 -33.69 -16.04
CA VAL A 520 -9.50 -34.42 -16.66
C VAL A 520 -8.93 -35.38 -17.71
N ARG A 521 -9.28 -36.66 -17.59
CA ARG A 521 -8.89 -37.72 -18.52
C ARG A 521 -10.08 -38.55 -18.92
N LYS A 522 -10.01 -39.11 -20.12
CA LYS A 522 -11.05 -39.98 -20.66
C LYS A 522 -10.68 -41.42 -20.40
N VAL A 523 -11.61 -42.19 -19.83
CA VAL A 523 -11.37 -43.60 -19.54
C VAL A 523 -11.61 -44.46 -20.78
N GLN A 524 -10.71 -45.39 -21.06
CA GLN A 524 -10.82 -46.36 -22.14
C GLN A 524 -10.62 -47.79 -21.64
N ARG A 525 -11.71 -48.56 -21.56
CA ARG A 525 -11.67 -50.00 -21.23
C ARG A 525 -10.88 -50.32 -19.95
N GLY A 526 -11.11 -49.53 -18.88
CA GLY A 526 -10.39 -49.67 -17.61
C GLY A 526 -9.03 -48.98 -17.53
N TRP A 527 -8.58 -48.37 -18.64
CA TRP A 527 -7.34 -47.61 -18.72
C TRP A 527 -7.59 -46.11 -18.76
N LEU A 528 -6.61 -45.35 -18.30
CA LEU A 528 -6.48 -43.92 -18.56
C LEU A 528 -5.01 -43.55 -18.73
N ASP A 529 -4.73 -42.55 -19.56
CA ASP A 529 -3.38 -42.08 -19.80
C ASP A 529 -3.14 -40.75 -19.09
N LEU A 530 -1.99 -40.62 -18.43
CA LEU A 530 -1.56 -39.39 -17.80
C LEU A 530 -0.05 -39.24 -17.98
N PHE A 531 0.36 -38.13 -18.60
CA PHE A 531 1.72 -37.93 -19.11
C PHE A 531 2.17 -39.08 -20.03
N ASN A 532 3.26 -39.76 -19.68
CA ASN A 532 3.83 -40.87 -20.44
C ASN A 532 3.46 -42.24 -19.85
N ASN A 533 2.55 -42.30 -18.87
CA ASN A 533 2.16 -43.52 -18.18
C ASN A 533 0.67 -43.85 -18.43
N SER A 534 0.38 -45.15 -18.53
CA SER A 534 -0.99 -45.67 -18.58
C SER A 534 -1.33 -46.31 -17.23
N TYR A 535 -2.50 -45.96 -16.69
CA TYR A 535 -2.99 -46.40 -15.40
C TYR A 535 -4.21 -47.30 -15.57
N PHE A 536 -4.28 -48.39 -14.81
CA PHE A 536 -5.36 -49.37 -14.88
C PHE A 536 -6.04 -49.59 -13.53
N SER A 537 -7.37 -49.73 -13.57
CA SER A 537 -8.16 -50.38 -12.52
C SER A 537 -9.36 -51.07 -13.18
N VAL A 538 -9.78 -52.22 -12.63
CA VAL A 538 -10.96 -52.95 -13.12
C VAL A 538 -12.23 -52.12 -12.93
N GLU A 539 -12.32 -51.33 -11.85
CA GLU A 539 -13.46 -50.48 -11.53
C GLU A 539 -13.67 -49.35 -12.55
N LEU A 540 -12.62 -48.97 -13.29
CA LEU A 540 -12.73 -48.00 -14.38
C LEU A 540 -13.42 -48.56 -15.64
N ALA A 541 -13.65 -49.88 -15.72
CA ALA A 541 -14.33 -50.46 -16.88
C ALA A 541 -15.77 -49.93 -17.03
N GLU A 542 -16.44 -49.61 -15.93
CA GLU A 542 -17.82 -49.09 -15.92
C GLU A 542 -17.91 -47.64 -16.45
N TYR A 543 -16.82 -46.89 -16.40
CA TYR A 543 -16.75 -45.49 -16.82
C TYR A 543 -16.23 -45.34 -18.26
N HIS A 544 -16.42 -46.36 -19.11
CA HIS A 544 -15.84 -46.36 -20.45
C HIS A 544 -16.35 -45.20 -21.32
N LYS A 545 -15.42 -44.38 -21.83
CA LYS A 545 -15.64 -43.14 -22.60
C LYS A 545 -16.13 -41.95 -21.76
N ASP A 546 -16.28 -42.12 -20.45
CA ASP A 546 -16.58 -41.01 -19.56
C ASP A 546 -15.31 -40.23 -19.23
N GLU A 547 -15.51 -38.96 -18.89
CA GLU A 547 -14.47 -38.12 -18.34
C GLU A 547 -14.41 -38.31 -16.83
N VAL A 548 -13.19 -38.47 -16.32
CA VAL A 548 -12.91 -38.63 -14.89
C VAL A 548 -11.82 -37.64 -14.48
N ARG A 549 -11.81 -37.29 -13.20
CA ARG A 549 -10.78 -36.46 -12.60
C ARG A 549 -9.67 -37.35 -12.05
N VAL A 550 -8.44 -37.14 -12.50
CA VAL A 550 -7.27 -37.91 -12.10
C VAL A 550 -6.36 -37.06 -11.25
N SER A 551 -6.22 -37.45 -10.00
CA SER A 551 -5.35 -36.83 -9.01
C SER A 551 -4.05 -37.62 -8.88
N TYR A 552 -2.92 -36.95 -8.96
CA TYR A 552 -1.60 -37.61 -9.03
C TYR A 552 -0.55 -36.93 -8.15
N ASP A 553 0.44 -37.71 -7.71
CA ASP A 553 1.62 -37.19 -7.02
C ASP A 553 2.72 -36.88 -8.04
N LEU A 554 3.33 -35.70 -7.96
CA LEU A 554 4.44 -35.29 -8.83
C LEU A 554 5.74 -36.06 -8.54
N SER A 555 5.85 -36.63 -7.33
CA SER A 555 7.01 -37.39 -6.86
C SER A 555 6.85 -38.90 -6.93
N ASP A 556 5.61 -39.39 -7.05
CA ASP A 556 5.29 -40.82 -7.15
C ASP A 556 4.26 -41.09 -8.26
N ALA A 557 4.75 -41.62 -9.37
CA ALA A 557 3.93 -41.97 -10.52
C ALA A 557 3.35 -43.40 -10.47
N SER A 558 3.56 -44.15 -9.37
CA SER A 558 3.15 -45.57 -9.26
C SER A 558 1.64 -45.79 -9.29
N ALA A 559 0.87 -44.81 -8.81
CA ALA A 559 -0.58 -44.87 -8.78
C ALA A 559 -1.22 -43.49 -8.80
N VAL A 560 -2.46 -43.42 -9.29
CA VAL A 560 -3.28 -42.20 -9.32
C VAL A 560 -4.62 -42.46 -8.66
N ASN A 561 -5.20 -41.42 -8.06
CA ASN A 561 -6.55 -41.46 -7.51
C ASN A 561 -7.53 -40.96 -8.56
N VAL A 562 -8.61 -41.71 -8.82
CA VAL A 562 -9.59 -41.39 -9.85
C VAL A 562 -10.93 -41.07 -9.21
N PHE A 563 -11.54 -39.98 -9.64
CA PHE A 563 -12.82 -39.47 -9.17
C PHE A 563 -13.75 -39.22 -10.35
N ASP A 564 -15.06 -39.25 -10.13
CA ASP A 564 -16.03 -38.84 -11.16
C ASP A 564 -16.04 -37.30 -11.33
N MET A 565 -16.87 -36.81 -12.26
CA MET A 565 -17.01 -35.37 -12.51
C MET A 565 -17.76 -34.63 -11.41
N ASP A 566 -18.37 -35.31 -10.44
CA ASP A 566 -19.01 -34.72 -9.24
C ASP A 566 -18.10 -34.74 -8.00
N GLY A 567 -16.99 -35.48 -8.05
CA GLY A 567 -15.92 -35.49 -7.05
C GLY A 567 -15.95 -36.73 -6.16
N LYS A 568 -16.80 -37.71 -6.46
CA LYS A 568 -16.85 -38.99 -5.76
C LYS A 568 -15.63 -39.83 -6.12
N PHE A 569 -14.95 -40.36 -5.11
CA PHE A 569 -13.84 -41.28 -5.33
C PHE A 569 -14.33 -42.56 -6.00
N ILE A 570 -13.70 -42.93 -7.11
CA ILE A 570 -13.96 -44.17 -7.84
C ILE A 570 -12.97 -45.22 -7.36
N THR A 571 -11.69 -45.07 -7.68
CA THR A 571 -10.65 -46.09 -7.44
C THR A 571 -9.26 -45.47 -7.42
N LYS A 572 -8.30 -46.18 -6.83
CA LYS A 572 -6.87 -45.95 -7.04
C LYS A 572 -6.37 -46.81 -8.21
N ALA A 573 -5.92 -46.21 -9.31
CA ALA A 573 -5.45 -46.89 -10.51
C ALA A 573 -3.92 -47.01 -10.52
N GLN A 574 -3.39 -48.19 -10.84
CA GLN A 574 -1.95 -48.47 -10.80
C GLN A 574 -1.31 -48.28 -12.17
N ALA A 575 -0.10 -47.71 -12.19
CA ALA A 575 0.70 -47.57 -13.41
C ALA A 575 1.00 -48.96 -13.97
N ASN A 576 0.71 -49.17 -15.26
CA ASN A 576 0.89 -50.45 -15.94
C ASN A 576 0.20 -51.63 -15.22
N GLY A 577 -0.86 -51.37 -14.44
CA GLY A 577 -1.46 -52.35 -13.51
C GLY A 577 -2.05 -53.60 -14.17
N ASN A 578 -2.24 -53.60 -15.49
CA ASN A 578 -2.65 -54.78 -16.27
C ASN A 578 -1.73 -55.04 -17.47
N THR A 579 -0.51 -54.50 -17.43
CA THR A 579 0.54 -54.83 -18.38
C THR A 579 1.18 -56.15 -17.96
N ARG A 580 1.15 -57.15 -18.83
CA ARG A 580 1.88 -58.42 -18.64
C ARG A 580 3.00 -58.49 -19.66
N GLU A 581 4.15 -59.05 -19.27
CA GLU A 581 5.20 -59.38 -20.23
C GLU A 581 4.62 -60.31 -21.30
N ALA A 582 4.78 -59.96 -22.58
CA ALA A 582 4.21 -60.71 -23.72
C ALA A 582 4.64 -62.19 -23.75
N PHE A 583 5.77 -62.50 -23.09
CA PHE A 583 6.27 -63.85 -22.88
C PHE A 583 6.92 -63.94 -21.49
N PRO A 584 6.77 -65.05 -20.74
CA PRO A 584 7.52 -65.25 -19.51
C PRO A 584 9.02 -65.17 -19.79
N THR A 585 9.79 -64.45 -18.98
CA THR A 585 11.26 -64.29 -19.11
C THR A 585 11.98 -65.64 -19.29
N ALA A 586 11.48 -66.69 -18.62
CA ALA A 586 11.96 -68.07 -18.77
C ALA A 586 11.88 -68.64 -20.20
N ARG A 587 10.93 -68.19 -21.03
CA ARG A 587 10.78 -68.62 -22.43
C ARG A 587 11.74 -67.89 -23.37
N ILE A 588 12.06 -66.62 -23.08
CA ILE A 588 13.05 -65.84 -23.82
C ILE A 588 14.46 -66.38 -23.56
N ASP A 589 14.78 -66.71 -22.30
CA ASP A 589 16.05 -67.35 -21.95
C ASP A 589 16.17 -68.77 -22.53
N GLN A 590 15.10 -69.56 -22.51
CA GLN A 590 15.07 -70.87 -23.18
C GLN A 590 15.26 -70.75 -24.69
N LEU A 591 14.66 -69.76 -25.35
CA LEU A 591 14.80 -69.53 -26.79
C LEU A 591 16.19 -68.99 -27.14
N ALA A 592 16.77 -68.11 -26.32
CA ALA A 592 18.14 -67.61 -26.46
C ALA A 592 19.15 -68.75 -26.29
N GLU A 593 18.94 -69.65 -25.32
CA GLU A 593 19.79 -70.81 -25.07
C GLU A 593 19.67 -71.87 -26.17
N LYS A 594 18.46 -72.09 -26.73
CA LYS A 594 18.26 -72.92 -27.94
C LYS A 594 18.96 -72.31 -29.16
N ARG A 595 18.96 -70.97 -29.30
CA ARG A 595 19.63 -70.26 -30.39
C ARG A 595 21.15 -70.30 -30.26
N ARG A 596 21.67 -70.20 -29.03
CA ARG A 596 23.10 -70.34 -28.68
C ARG A 596 23.58 -71.77 -29.00
N LYS A 597 22.88 -72.79 -28.52
CA LYS A 597 23.16 -74.22 -28.83
C LYS A 597 23.06 -74.52 -30.32
N GLY A 598 22.09 -73.93 -31.03
CA GLY A 598 21.94 -74.08 -32.48
C GLY A 598 23.02 -73.35 -33.30
N LYS A 599 23.61 -72.27 -32.78
CA LYS A 599 24.79 -71.61 -33.40
C LYS A 599 26.06 -72.43 -33.17
N ILE A 600 26.26 -72.95 -31.95
CA ILE A 600 27.38 -73.84 -31.60
C ILE A 600 27.35 -75.11 -32.46
N LYS A 601 26.21 -75.79 -32.54
CA LYS A 601 26.06 -77.02 -33.35
C LYS A 601 26.28 -76.81 -34.85
N ARG A 602 25.94 -75.62 -35.38
CA ARG A 602 26.22 -75.25 -36.77
C ARG A 602 27.70 -74.94 -37.01
N ALA A 603 28.35 -74.27 -36.06
CA ALA A 603 29.79 -74.05 -36.11
C ALA A 603 30.57 -75.37 -35.97
N GLU A 604 30.15 -76.27 -35.08
CA GLU A 604 30.71 -77.62 -34.92
C GLU A 604 30.51 -78.46 -36.19
N ASN A 605 29.31 -78.44 -36.80
CA ASN A 605 29.09 -79.13 -38.07
C ASN A 605 29.91 -78.54 -39.21
N ALA A 606 30.09 -77.22 -39.27
CA ALA A 606 30.94 -76.57 -40.27
C ALA A 606 32.43 -76.93 -40.07
N ILE A 607 32.90 -76.98 -38.83
CA ILE A 607 34.26 -77.44 -38.48
C ILE A 607 34.43 -78.93 -38.82
N LYS A 608 33.41 -79.75 -38.55
CA LYS A 608 33.42 -81.19 -38.85
C LYS A 608 33.41 -81.47 -40.36
N LEU A 609 32.70 -80.65 -41.14
CA LEU A 609 32.68 -80.71 -42.61
C LEU A 609 34.02 -80.27 -43.20
N ALA A 610 34.59 -79.16 -42.71
CA ALA A 610 35.90 -78.66 -43.13
C ALA A 610 37.04 -79.64 -42.80
N ASN A 611 36.98 -80.33 -41.66
CA ASN A 611 37.95 -81.38 -41.32
C ASN A 611 37.75 -82.67 -42.13
N ALA A 612 36.54 -82.93 -42.66
CA ALA A 612 36.27 -84.08 -43.51
C ALA A 612 36.77 -83.90 -44.94
N GLU A 613 36.94 -82.65 -45.42
CA GLU A 613 37.51 -82.33 -46.74
C GLU A 613 39.02 -82.58 -46.85
N VAL A 614 39.71 -82.88 -45.74
CA VAL A 614 41.17 -83.14 -45.69
C VAL A 614 41.52 -84.64 -45.76
N ASN A 615 40.53 -85.55 -45.75
CA ASN A 615 40.78 -86.99 -45.85
C ASN A 615 40.54 -87.51 -47.30
N PRO A 616 41.47 -88.30 -47.88
CA PRO A 616 41.29 -88.87 -49.22
C PRO A 616 40.07 -89.81 -49.29
N ALA A 617 39.36 -89.72 -50.41
CA ALA A 617 38.17 -90.49 -50.72
C ALA A 617 38.41 -92.01 -50.65
N LEU A 618 37.45 -92.74 -50.06
CA LEU A 618 37.34 -94.20 -50.18
C LEU A 618 36.31 -94.53 -51.26
N GLU A 619 36.79 -95.16 -52.32
CA GLU A 619 36.02 -95.93 -53.29
C GLU A 619 35.24 -97.06 -52.59
N GLN A 620 34.00 -97.33 -53.00
CA GLN A 620 33.63 -98.64 -53.58
C GLN A 620 32.18 -98.71 -54.09
N ALA A 621 32.04 -99.56 -55.09
CA ALA A 621 30.92 -99.78 -55.98
C ALA A 621 29.75 -100.60 -55.40
N ALA A 622 28.67 -100.55 -56.19
CA ALA A 622 27.60 -101.55 -56.37
C ALA A 622 26.48 -101.60 -55.30
N VAL A 623 25.23 -101.41 -55.73
CA VAL A 623 24.36 -102.50 -56.22
C VAL A 623 23.21 -101.90 -57.05
N TRP A 624 22.96 -102.57 -58.18
CA TRP A 624 21.94 -102.35 -59.19
C TRP A 624 20.57 -102.89 -58.78
N ASP A 625 19.56 -102.46 -59.54
CA ASP A 625 18.31 -103.15 -59.87
C ASP A 625 17.26 -103.33 -58.78
N GLU A 626 16.21 -102.50 -58.85
CA GLU A 626 14.82 -102.99 -58.79
C GLU A 626 13.85 -101.94 -59.36
N LEU A 627 13.16 -102.32 -60.46
CA LEU A 627 11.90 -101.78 -61.00
C LEU A 627 11.98 -100.37 -61.65
N GLY A 628 11.94 -100.19 -62.97
CA GLY A 628 11.20 -100.95 -63.98
C GLY A 628 9.80 -100.35 -64.20
N HIS A 629 9.68 -99.55 -65.27
CA HIS A 629 8.46 -99.20 -66.00
C HIS A 629 7.36 -98.34 -65.35
N LEU A 630 7.16 -97.14 -65.93
CA LEU A 630 5.93 -96.58 -66.54
C LEU A 630 6.23 -95.09 -66.77
N GLY A 631 6.38 -94.59 -68.00
CA GLY A 631 5.33 -94.53 -69.02
C GLY A 631 5.06 -93.03 -69.24
N GLY A 632 5.31 -92.53 -70.45
CA GLY A 632 5.39 -91.10 -70.73
C GLY A 632 4.09 -90.31 -70.59
N ASN A 633 4.23 -89.00 -70.46
CA ASN A 633 3.63 -88.07 -71.41
C ASN A 633 4.34 -86.72 -71.38
N VAL A 634 4.49 -86.20 -72.60
CA VAL A 634 5.17 -84.99 -73.04
C VAL A 634 4.24 -83.77 -72.83
N ILE A 635 4.80 -82.57 -73.05
CA ILE A 635 4.18 -81.29 -73.44
C ILE A 635 3.93 -80.34 -72.23
N GLU A 636 4.42 -79.11 -72.15
CA GLU A 636 5.11 -78.21 -73.09
C GLU A 636 5.94 -77.18 -72.31
N ALA A 637 7.01 -76.69 -72.94
CA ALA A 637 7.84 -75.58 -72.47
C ALA A 637 7.23 -74.23 -72.86
N GLU A 638 7.60 -73.16 -72.16
CA GLU A 638 8.28 -72.06 -72.85
C GLU A 638 9.08 -71.17 -71.89
N TYR A 639 10.25 -70.77 -72.37
CA TYR A 639 11.36 -70.18 -71.64
C TYR A 639 11.45 -68.66 -71.86
N ALA A 640 11.97 -68.01 -70.82
CA ALA A 640 12.95 -66.92 -70.81
C ALA A 640 12.66 -65.56 -71.46
N VAL A 641 13.13 -64.49 -70.81
CA VAL A 641 14.34 -63.74 -71.20
C VAL A 641 14.65 -62.66 -70.14
N LEU A 642 15.81 -62.78 -69.48
CA LEU A 642 16.59 -61.69 -68.89
C LEU A 642 17.38 -61.01 -70.03
N PRO A 643 17.78 -59.70 -70.05
CA PRO A 643 18.81 -59.23 -69.09
C PRO A 643 19.05 -57.68 -68.88
N LYS A 644 19.91 -57.37 -67.88
CA LYS A 644 20.92 -56.26 -67.77
C LYS A 644 20.44 -54.78 -67.66
N THR A 645 21.07 -53.80 -67.00
CA THR A 645 22.24 -53.59 -66.10
C THR A 645 22.29 -52.08 -65.75
N GLY A 646 22.67 -51.70 -64.51
CA GLY A 646 23.31 -50.40 -64.12
C GLY A 646 22.54 -49.09 -64.40
N THR A 647 22.73 -47.93 -63.75
CA THR A 647 23.58 -47.37 -62.68
C THR A 647 23.02 -45.97 -62.40
N ASP A 648 23.17 -45.51 -61.16
CA ASP A 648 23.30 -44.11 -60.69
C ASP A 648 22.17 -43.07 -60.81
N ASP A 649 22.24 -42.20 -59.80
CA ASP A 649 21.62 -40.89 -59.57
C ASP A 649 20.20 -40.85 -58.96
N GLY A 650 20.18 -40.33 -57.73
CA GLY A 650 19.05 -40.35 -56.81
C GLY A 650 18.01 -39.26 -57.05
N ILE A 651 17.38 -38.86 -55.93
CA ILE A 651 16.60 -37.62 -55.67
C ILE A 651 15.09 -37.86 -55.43
N PHE A 652 14.77 -37.80 -54.12
CA PHE A 652 13.56 -37.43 -53.35
C PHE A 652 12.17 -37.99 -53.69
N LEU A 653 11.51 -38.53 -52.65
CA LEU A 653 10.36 -39.42 -52.79
C LEU A 653 9.00 -38.83 -52.40
N PHE A 654 8.86 -37.66 -51.75
CA PHE A 654 7.51 -37.12 -51.47
C PHE A 654 7.44 -35.59 -51.48
N GLU A 655 6.35 -35.10 -52.08
CA GLU A 655 6.04 -33.70 -52.40
C GLU A 655 5.52 -32.93 -51.17
N ALA A 656 6.36 -32.83 -50.14
CA ALA A 656 6.31 -31.77 -49.12
C ALA A 656 7.72 -31.37 -48.64
N ASP A 657 8.79 -32.04 -49.11
CA ASP A 657 10.13 -31.44 -49.20
C ASP A 657 10.22 -30.37 -50.31
N ARG A 658 9.08 -29.74 -50.61
CA ARG A 658 8.88 -28.55 -51.45
C ARG A 658 7.79 -27.63 -50.86
N SER A 659 7.79 -27.38 -49.54
CA SER A 659 7.23 -26.15 -48.92
C SER A 659 7.47 -26.08 -47.42
#